data_AF-A0A3M6Z2N5-F1
#
_entry.id   AF-A0A3M6Z2N5-F1
#
_cell.length_a   1.000
_cell.length_b   1.000
_cell.length_c   1.000
_cell.angle_alpha   90.00
_cell.angle_beta   90.00
_cell.angle_gamma   90.00
#
_symmetry.space_group_name_H-M   'P 1'
#
loop_
_entity.id
_entity.type
_entity.pdbx_description
1 polymer ?
#
loop_
_entity_poly.entity_id
_entity_poly.type
_entity_poly.pdbx_seq_one_letter_code
_entity_poly.pdbx_strand_id
1 'polypeptide(L)'
;MATHLAAFASGKGQPLVVQSRRTPKPGPDELLVRVKAVGLNPANHIMRDQGLFIRSYPTVLGFDVSGLVLEVGDDVRQRTTPDRTTRVFQAGITRIAAYTAAVFRSCGPDYGAFQEHCLVPWQHAVPLPANDLSWIQAATLPVAAAVPLNAWDMMGFPRLESTQQTERKEQSEALLIWGASSSVGTMGVQSAALQKLHPSSPTAAVYATCGVANKAYVSSLGADRVFDYNNAEVVDDIVAAAKEDGLVIRHCFLAKGQLSACQAVLKAFIGSSPAARVSKAKIASAPPLPQHMKEVEGVETVMVMPEMANEADSLAQFEYWMGTWLKEKLAEDGIRPSPEARVVGHGVGAINQALDLLSKGLLLLPFSSLGPNRLQQDIAINGMFTMNGGDIDGVKLKQPQEAVASINNVPSAGEMSNGAGGDFDRPTEDPAQALQALRKYPQKDGISVHALMDAEKQGGLTYNDFLLLPGHIGFPAATVDLTSKLTRNILIKTPFTSSPMDTVTEHNMAIHMALLGGVGVIHHNCSVEEQANMVRMVKRFENGFITDPICLKPSTTVAEARELKEKWGFGGFPVTENGTLRSKLVGIVTPRDTQFHNNASSPVTEIMSKDLVTAKEGISLNEANTILSKSKKGKLPIVDDQGNLISLLSRSDLMKNLHFPLASKVPGTKQLLSAAAIGTRENDKERLRALVEAGLDIVVLDSSQGNSIYQLDMIRWIKKTFPKVEVIGGNVVTRDQAAPLIAAGVDGLRIGMGAGSACITQEVMAVGRPQATSVFRVAEFAARFGVPCIADGGIQNVGHIVKAITLGASTIMMGGLLAATTESPGAYVVGGDGQLRKTYRGMGSIDAMEDKKAGGSGDADKSANTAKNAGTARYFSEGDKLLVAQGVSGSVLDRGSVTKFLPYLMAGVQHSLQDVGVQSVTALQKGVLSGDVRFEFRTASAQAEGGIQGMIGVEKKLYS
;
A
#
# COMPACT_ATOMS: atom_id res chain seq x y z
N MET A 1 -11.14 -39.04 7.13
CA MET A 1 -10.12 -38.44 8.02
C MET A 1 -9.51 -37.26 7.31
N ALA A 2 -9.31 -36.13 7.99
CA ALA A 2 -8.70 -34.95 7.38
C ALA A 2 -7.25 -35.24 6.96
N THR A 3 -6.82 -34.68 5.84
CA THR A 3 -5.46 -34.79 5.31
C THR A 3 -4.89 -33.40 5.05
N HIS A 4 -3.56 -33.27 5.08
CA HIS A 4 -2.86 -32.01 4.84
C HIS A 4 -1.50 -32.27 4.16
N LEU A 5 -0.89 -31.22 3.59
CA LEU A 5 0.41 -31.31 2.92
C LEU A 5 1.59 -31.15 3.89
N ALA A 6 2.62 -31.96 3.70
CA ALA A 6 3.88 -31.88 4.45
C ALA A 6 5.08 -32.10 3.53
N ALA A 7 6.18 -31.40 3.81
CA ALA A 7 7.46 -31.57 3.12
C ALA A 7 8.32 -32.58 3.90
N PHE A 8 8.45 -33.78 3.36
CA PHE A 8 9.18 -34.87 4.00
C PHE A 8 10.64 -34.91 3.56
N ALA A 9 11.57 -34.98 4.51
CA ALA A 9 12.90 -35.48 4.24
C ALA A 9 12.83 -37.00 4.09
N SER A 10 13.21 -37.51 2.92
CA SER A 10 13.24 -38.95 2.62
C SER A 10 14.60 -39.60 2.94
N GLY A 11 15.65 -38.79 3.04
CA GLY A 11 17.00 -39.21 3.38
C GLY A 11 17.93 -38.01 3.57
N LYS A 12 19.10 -38.25 4.16
CA LYS A 12 20.14 -37.21 4.35
C LYS A 12 20.59 -36.65 3.00
N GLY A 13 20.65 -35.33 2.89
CA GLY A 13 21.11 -34.63 1.68
C GLY A 13 20.11 -34.64 0.52
N GLN A 14 18.91 -35.17 0.73
CA GLN A 14 17.86 -35.21 -0.29
C GLN A 14 16.94 -33.99 -0.18
N PRO A 15 16.45 -33.45 -1.32
CA PRO A 15 15.37 -32.46 -1.31
C PRO A 15 14.13 -32.99 -0.60
N LEU A 16 13.39 -32.10 0.06
CA LEU A 16 12.14 -32.46 0.70
C LEU A 16 11.07 -32.82 -0.34
N VAL A 17 10.33 -33.89 -0.11
CA VAL A 17 9.24 -34.35 -0.98
C VAL A 17 7.91 -33.93 -0.38
N VAL A 18 7.14 -33.12 -1.11
CA VAL A 18 5.81 -32.71 -0.66
C VAL A 18 4.80 -33.81 -0.95
N GLN A 19 4.12 -34.28 0.09
CA GLN A 19 3.08 -35.30 -0.03
C GLN A 19 1.94 -35.03 0.95
N SER A 20 0.75 -35.55 0.62
CA SER A 20 -0.41 -35.52 1.51
C SER A 20 -0.26 -36.57 2.60
N ARG A 21 -0.59 -36.21 3.84
CA ARG A 21 -0.60 -37.11 5.01
C ARG A 21 -1.86 -36.91 5.83
N ARG A 22 -2.17 -37.88 6.71
CA ARG A 22 -3.28 -37.74 7.67
C ARG A 22 -2.94 -36.66 8.70
N THR A 23 -3.90 -35.81 9.02
CA THR A 23 -3.77 -34.85 10.12
C THR A 23 -3.77 -35.61 11.45
N PRO A 24 -2.74 -35.43 12.30
CA PRO A 24 -2.69 -36.09 13.60
C PRO A 24 -3.72 -35.50 14.56
N LYS A 25 -4.08 -36.27 15.58
CA LYS A 25 -4.86 -35.76 16.72
C LYS A 25 -3.89 -35.38 17.85
N PRO A 26 -4.12 -34.27 18.55
CA PRO A 26 -3.29 -33.91 19.68
C PRO A 26 -3.47 -34.91 20.82
N GLY A 27 -2.39 -35.26 21.50
CA GLY A 27 -2.42 -35.89 22.81
C GLY A 27 -2.85 -34.92 23.92
N PRO A 28 -2.91 -35.38 25.19
CA PRO A 28 -3.44 -34.57 26.30
C PRO A 28 -2.70 -33.25 26.53
N ASP A 29 -1.38 -33.19 26.35
CA ASP A 29 -0.56 -31.99 26.54
C ASP A 29 -0.26 -31.21 25.23
N GLU A 30 -1.01 -31.46 24.17
CA GLU A 30 -0.66 -30.99 22.84
C GLU A 30 -1.70 -30.06 22.22
N LEU A 31 -1.19 -29.18 21.36
CA LEU A 31 -1.97 -28.31 20.51
C LEU A 31 -1.88 -28.86 19.09
N LEU A 32 -3.02 -29.02 18.42
CA LEU A 32 -3.03 -29.13 16.96
C LEU A 32 -3.02 -27.72 16.38
N VAL A 33 -1.99 -27.38 15.63
CA VAL A 33 -1.78 -26.03 15.14
C VAL A 33 -1.92 -26.02 13.62
N ARG A 34 -2.80 -25.15 13.11
CA ARG A 34 -2.80 -24.80 11.69
C ARG A 34 -1.73 -23.75 11.44
N VAL A 35 -0.68 -24.17 10.76
CA VAL A 35 0.48 -23.36 10.49
C VAL A 35 0.14 -22.27 9.48
N LYS A 36 0.48 -21.02 9.81
CA LYS A 36 0.26 -19.83 8.98
C LYS A 36 1.56 -19.30 8.39
N ALA A 37 2.63 -19.31 9.17
CA ALA A 37 3.97 -19.00 8.69
C ALA A 37 5.01 -19.89 9.39
N VAL A 38 6.13 -20.12 8.70
CA VAL A 38 7.29 -20.81 9.25
C VAL A 38 8.52 -19.92 9.16
N GLY A 39 9.31 -19.90 10.23
CA GLY A 39 10.60 -19.23 10.26
C GLY A 39 11.71 -20.19 9.84
N LEU A 40 12.55 -19.76 8.89
CA LEU A 40 13.73 -20.52 8.48
C LEU A 40 14.97 -20.08 9.25
N ASN A 41 15.64 -21.06 9.84
CA ASN A 41 16.86 -20.93 10.62
C ASN A 41 18.00 -21.69 9.95
N PRO A 42 19.27 -21.28 10.14
CA PRO A 42 20.42 -21.99 9.58
C PRO A 42 20.41 -23.49 9.88
N ALA A 43 19.95 -23.89 11.07
CA ALA A 43 19.79 -25.29 11.43
C ALA A 43 18.88 -26.07 10.45
N ASN A 44 17.89 -25.45 9.81
CA ASN A 44 16.97 -26.16 8.91
C ASN A 44 17.64 -26.70 7.65
N HIS A 45 18.54 -25.94 7.01
CA HIS A 45 19.25 -26.46 5.83
C HIS A 45 20.32 -27.47 6.27
N ILE A 46 20.95 -27.30 7.43
CA ILE A 46 21.90 -28.29 7.99
C ILE A 46 21.18 -29.60 8.34
N MET A 47 19.94 -29.55 8.85
CA MET A 47 19.11 -30.75 9.07
C MET A 47 18.83 -31.47 7.74
N ARG A 48 18.43 -30.75 6.69
CA ARG A 48 18.18 -31.33 5.36
C ARG A 48 19.45 -31.91 4.76
N ASP A 49 20.52 -31.12 4.72
CA ASP A 49 21.73 -31.42 3.95
C ASP A 49 22.63 -32.44 4.68
N GLN A 50 22.78 -32.27 6.00
CA GLN A 50 23.73 -33.05 6.80
C GLN A 50 23.06 -34.04 7.75
N GLY A 51 21.73 -34.02 7.90
CA GLY A 51 21.00 -34.91 8.80
C GLY A 51 21.14 -34.56 10.28
N LEU A 52 21.47 -33.31 10.61
CA LEU A 52 21.59 -32.84 11.99
C LEU A 52 20.29 -33.14 12.78
N PHE A 53 20.40 -33.71 13.97
CA PHE A 53 19.30 -34.13 14.85
C PHE A 53 18.36 -35.24 14.33
N ILE A 54 18.45 -35.64 13.06
CA ILE A 54 17.54 -36.64 12.47
C ILE A 54 18.00 -38.06 12.81
N ARG A 55 17.12 -38.83 13.46
CA ARG A 55 17.39 -40.24 13.84
C ARG A 55 16.91 -41.25 12.80
N SER A 56 15.81 -40.96 12.12
CA SER A 56 15.16 -41.85 11.17
C SER A 56 14.42 -41.07 10.09
N TYR A 57 14.27 -41.68 8.91
CA TYR A 57 13.55 -41.14 7.75
C TYR A 57 12.39 -42.10 7.39
N PRO A 58 11.28 -41.61 6.80
CA PRO A 58 11.01 -40.21 6.44
C PRO A 58 10.57 -39.37 7.65
N THR A 59 10.86 -38.06 7.61
CA THR A 59 10.53 -37.10 8.69
C THR A 59 10.10 -35.75 8.13
N VAL A 60 9.45 -34.90 8.93
CA VAL A 60 9.14 -33.49 8.62
C VAL A 60 10.02 -32.60 9.48
N LEU A 61 10.71 -31.64 8.85
CA LEU A 61 11.66 -30.74 9.52
C LEU A 61 11.00 -29.41 9.92
N GLY A 62 11.80 -28.47 10.44
CA GLY A 62 11.36 -27.12 10.81
C GLY A 62 11.35 -26.90 12.32
N PHE A 63 11.51 -25.64 12.74
CA PHE A 63 11.53 -25.24 14.16
C PHE A 63 10.47 -24.19 14.45
N ASP A 64 10.51 -23.06 13.74
CA ASP A 64 9.67 -21.94 14.10
C ASP A 64 8.35 -21.99 13.35
N VAL A 65 7.27 -21.82 14.09
CA VAL A 65 5.93 -21.75 13.54
C VAL A 65 5.16 -20.60 14.16
N SER A 66 4.32 -19.95 13.38
CA SER A 66 3.17 -19.22 13.90
C SER A 66 1.89 -19.75 13.28
N GLY A 67 0.83 -19.81 14.07
CA GLY A 67 -0.38 -20.51 13.64
C GLY A 67 -1.58 -20.29 14.54
N LEU A 68 -2.70 -20.86 14.10
CA LEU A 68 -3.94 -20.88 14.86
C LEU A 68 -4.10 -22.25 15.51
N VAL A 69 -4.37 -22.26 16.82
CA VAL A 69 -4.73 -23.50 17.53
C VAL A 69 -6.08 -24.01 17.00
N LEU A 70 -6.14 -25.25 16.56
CA LEU A 70 -7.35 -25.91 16.04
C LEU A 70 -7.98 -26.86 17.05
N GLU A 71 -7.17 -27.61 17.79
CA GLU A 71 -7.59 -28.52 18.84
C GLU A 71 -6.61 -28.41 20.01
N VAL A 72 -7.11 -28.63 21.22
CA VAL A 72 -6.38 -28.49 22.48
C VAL A 72 -6.57 -29.80 23.24
N GLY A 73 -5.47 -30.43 23.63
CA GLY A 73 -5.49 -31.62 24.47
C GLY A 73 -6.07 -31.37 25.85
N ASP A 74 -6.52 -32.43 26.51
CA ASP A 74 -7.28 -32.36 27.77
C ASP A 74 -6.48 -31.79 28.95
N ASP A 75 -5.15 -31.97 28.95
CA ASP A 75 -4.24 -31.58 30.04
C ASP A 75 -3.54 -30.22 29.80
N VAL A 76 -3.84 -29.55 28.67
CA VAL A 76 -3.32 -28.21 28.38
C VAL A 76 -3.84 -27.20 29.42
N ARG A 77 -2.91 -26.50 30.08
CA ARG A 77 -3.19 -25.63 31.23
C ARG A 77 -4.35 -24.65 31.02
N GLN A 78 -5.18 -24.55 32.05
CA GLN A 78 -6.19 -23.53 32.22
C GLN A 78 -5.69 -22.50 33.25
N ARG A 79 -5.89 -21.21 32.99
CA ARG A 79 -5.59 -20.12 33.93
C ARG A 79 -6.75 -20.00 34.90
N THR A 80 -6.57 -20.45 36.14
CA THR A 80 -7.57 -20.30 37.21
C THR A 80 -7.28 -19.02 37.99
N THR A 81 -8.19 -18.05 37.95
CA THR A 81 -8.28 -16.98 38.95
C THR A 81 -9.36 -17.35 39.98
N PRO A 82 -9.41 -16.70 41.16
CA PRO A 82 -10.40 -17.02 42.20
C PRO A 82 -11.86 -17.05 41.71
N ASP A 83 -12.16 -16.29 40.66
CA ASP A 83 -13.52 -16.06 40.16
C ASP A 83 -13.80 -16.76 38.79
N ARG A 84 -12.77 -17.25 38.09
CA ARG A 84 -12.92 -17.84 36.75
C ARG A 84 -11.75 -18.72 36.31
N THR A 85 -12.07 -19.86 35.72
CA THR A 85 -11.09 -20.66 34.96
C THR A 85 -11.15 -20.28 33.49
N THR A 86 -10.04 -19.78 32.94
CA THR A 86 -9.93 -19.34 31.53
C THR A 86 -8.89 -20.19 30.81
N ARG A 87 -9.25 -20.86 29.72
CA ARG A 87 -8.29 -21.64 28.94
C ARG A 87 -7.24 -20.72 28.30
N VAL A 88 -5.95 -21.00 28.51
CA VAL A 88 -4.82 -20.23 27.93
C VAL A 88 -4.82 -20.37 26.40
N PHE A 89 -5.09 -21.59 25.92
CA PHE A 89 -5.24 -21.89 24.51
C PHE A 89 -6.68 -22.30 24.21
N GLN A 90 -7.26 -21.71 23.17
CA GLN A 90 -8.62 -21.94 22.73
C GLN A 90 -8.62 -22.29 21.25
N ALA A 91 -9.19 -23.45 20.93
CA ALA A 91 -9.39 -23.91 19.57
C ALA A 91 -10.16 -22.88 18.74
N GLY A 92 -9.64 -22.58 17.54
CA GLY A 92 -10.21 -21.59 16.61
C GLY A 92 -9.95 -20.12 16.97
N ILE A 93 -9.38 -19.83 18.15
CA ILE A 93 -9.26 -18.48 18.69
C ILE A 93 -7.79 -18.11 18.94
N THR A 94 -7.05 -18.94 19.67
CA THR A 94 -5.70 -18.57 20.12
C THR A 94 -4.69 -18.62 18.97
N ARG A 95 -4.08 -17.47 18.70
CA ARG A 95 -2.91 -17.31 17.84
C ARG A 95 -1.66 -17.62 18.65
N ILE A 96 -0.73 -18.36 18.07
CA ILE A 96 0.52 -18.70 18.75
C ILE A 96 1.73 -18.44 17.85
N ALA A 97 2.88 -18.21 18.48
CA ALA A 97 4.17 -18.60 17.94
C ALA A 97 4.67 -19.79 18.75
N ALA A 98 5.40 -20.73 18.13
CA ALA A 98 5.91 -21.88 18.83
C ALA A 98 7.23 -22.40 18.27
N TYR A 99 8.04 -22.94 19.17
CA TYR A 99 9.20 -23.75 18.82
C TYR A 99 8.73 -25.20 18.68
N THR A 100 8.53 -25.68 17.46
CA THR A 100 8.01 -27.03 17.22
C THR A 100 8.95 -28.08 17.81
N ALA A 101 8.40 -29.08 18.49
CA ALA A 101 9.16 -30.07 19.24
C ALA A 101 9.83 -31.14 18.37
N ALA A 102 10.05 -30.87 17.07
CA ALA A 102 10.60 -31.82 16.10
C ALA A 102 11.82 -32.56 16.66
N VAL A 103 12.85 -31.84 17.13
CA VAL A 103 14.09 -32.47 17.65
C VAL A 103 13.85 -33.29 18.93
N PHE A 104 13.02 -32.81 19.84
CA PHE A 104 12.72 -33.46 21.12
C PHE A 104 11.83 -34.69 20.96
N ARG A 105 10.96 -34.69 19.95
CA ARG A 105 10.11 -35.82 19.56
C ARG A 105 10.78 -36.69 18.49
N SER A 106 12.11 -36.79 18.52
CA SER A 106 12.93 -37.65 17.63
C SER A 106 12.71 -37.41 16.13
N CYS A 107 12.40 -36.17 15.76
CA CYS A 107 11.95 -35.75 14.43
C CYS A 107 10.74 -36.58 13.96
N GLY A 108 9.78 -36.83 14.85
CA GLY A 108 8.50 -37.42 14.48
C GLY A 108 7.79 -36.55 13.45
N PRO A 109 7.17 -37.13 12.41
CA PRO A 109 6.58 -36.37 11.32
C PRO A 109 5.42 -35.46 11.76
N ASP A 110 4.82 -35.70 12.93
CA ASP A 110 3.75 -34.85 13.49
C ASP A 110 4.25 -33.53 14.08
N TYR A 111 5.54 -33.40 14.36
CA TYR A 111 6.08 -32.30 15.18
C TYR A 111 6.98 -31.33 14.39
N GLY A 112 7.18 -31.54 13.09
CA GLY A 112 7.93 -30.59 12.25
C GLY A 112 7.10 -29.39 11.81
N ALA A 113 7.71 -28.22 11.64
CA ALA A 113 7.01 -27.02 11.16
C ALA A 113 6.69 -27.04 9.65
N PHE A 114 7.41 -27.83 8.84
CA PHE A 114 7.31 -27.86 7.38
C PHE A 114 6.10 -28.66 6.86
N GLN A 115 4.93 -28.37 7.41
CA GLN A 115 3.64 -28.98 7.09
C GLN A 115 2.50 -28.06 7.50
N GLU A 116 1.35 -28.21 6.84
CA GLU A 116 0.16 -27.37 7.05
C GLU A 116 -0.42 -27.47 8.47
N HIS A 117 -0.28 -28.62 9.12
CA HIS A 117 -0.73 -28.87 10.49
C HIS A 117 0.31 -29.66 11.27
N CYS A 118 0.70 -29.18 12.43
CA CYS A 118 1.63 -29.89 13.31
C CYS A 118 1.12 -29.93 14.75
N LEU A 119 1.62 -30.92 15.50
CA LEU A 119 1.45 -31.01 16.94
C LEU A 119 2.54 -30.19 17.64
N VAL A 120 2.13 -29.45 18.65
CA VAL A 120 3.02 -28.62 19.46
C VAL A 120 2.69 -28.87 20.92
N PRO A 121 3.64 -29.34 21.76
CA PRO A 121 3.45 -29.35 23.21
C PRO A 121 3.16 -27.93 23.69
N TRP A 122 2.14 -27.73 24.52
CA TRP A 122 1.67 -26.37 24.82
C TRP A 122 2.75 -25.48 25.48
N GLN A 123 3.72 -26.07 26.20
CA GLN A 123 4.86 -25.37 26.81
C GLN A 123 5.78 -24.71 25.78
N HIS A 124 5.80 -25.25 24.55
CA HIS A 124 6.60 -24.71 23.44
C HIS A 124 5.91 -23.55 22.73
N ALA A 125 4.65 -23.25 23.08
CA ALA A 125 3.86 -22.22 22.45
C ALA A 125 3.74 -20.98 23.34
N VAL A 126 3.93 -19.81 22.73
CA VAL A 126 3.54 -18.54 23.32
C VAL A 126 2.21 -18.10 22.71
N PRO A 127 1.15 -17.87 23.53
CA PRO A 127 -0.05 -17.20 23.04
C PRO A 127 0.32 -15.75 22.70
N LEU A 128 0.03 -15.33 21.47
CA LEU A 128 0.33 -13.98 21.03
C LEU A 128 -0.69 -12.99 21.62
N PRO A 129 -0.27 -11.81 22.10
CA PRO A 129 -1.21 -10.73 22.44
C PRO A 129 -2.04 -10.35 21.20
N ALA A 130 -3.22 -9.78 21.40
CA ALA A 130 -4.18 -9.54 20.33
C ALA A 130 -3.56 -8.71 19.18
N ASN A 131 -3.59 -9.28 17.97
CA ASN A 131 -3.38 -8.71 16.63
C ASN A 131 -2.24 -7.72 16.26
N ASP A 132 -1.34 -7.35 17.16
CA ASP A 132 -0.24 -6.42 16.84
C ASP A 132 0.95 -7.10 16.13
N LEU A 133 1.14 -8.41 16.33
CA LEU A 133 2.17 -9.21 15.63
C LEU A 133 1.59 -9.93 14.41
N SER A 134 2.17 -9.70 13.22
CA SER A 134 1.84 -10.49 12.02
C SER A 134 2.28 -11.95 12.17
N TRP A 135 1.70 -12.87 11.39
CA TRP A 135 2.13 -14.28 11.37
C TRP A 135 3.61 -14.42 11.02
N ILE A 136 4.09 -13.59 10.09
CA ILE A 136 5.49 -13.58 9.65
C ILE A 136 6.41 -13.15 10.80
N GLN A 137 6.13 -12.03 11.46
CA GLN A 137 6.91 -11.56 12.61
C GLN A 137 6.84 -12.54 13.79
N ALA A 138 5.68 -13.14 14.04
CA ALA A 138 5.53 -14.12 15.11
C ALA A 138 6.33 -15.40 14.82
N ALA A 139 6.39 -15.85 13.57
CA ALA A 139 7.14 -17.03 13.17
C ALA A 139 8.65 -16.85 13.23
N THR A 140 9.18 -15.66 13.50
CA THR A 140 10.63 -15.46 13.67
C THR A 140 11.09 -15.44 15.12
N LEU A 141 10.16 -15.40 16.07
CA LEU A 141 10.46 -15.27 17.49
C LEU A 141 10.93 -16.55 18.20
N PRO A 142 10.44 -17.77 17.92
CA PRO A 142 10.68 -18.90 18.81
C PRO A 142 12.16 -19.28 18.96
N VAL A 143 12.87 -19.60 17.87
CA VAL A 143 14.33 -19.82 17.93
C VAL A 143 15.06 -18.56 18.35
N ALA A 144 14.64 -17.38 17.88
CA ALA A 144 15.28 -16.11 18.22
C ALA A 144 15.34 -15.85 19.73
N ALA A 145 14.27 -16.20 20.47
CA ALA A 145 14.19 -16.07 21.91
C ALA A 145 14.84 -17.26 22.64
N ALA A 146 14.50 -18.49 22.26
CA ALA A 146 14.96 -19.69 22.98
C ALA A 146 16.49 -19.81 23.03
N VAL A 147 17.19 -19.49 21.94
CA VAL A 147 18.64 -19.66 21.85
C VAL A 147 19.42 -18.75 22.81
N PRO A 148 19.27 -17.41 22.79
CA PRO A 148 19.96 -16.55 23.75
C PRO A 148 19.51 -16.79 25.20
N LEU A 149 18.23 -17.09 25.45
CA LEU A 149 17.77 -17.41 26.82
C LEU A 149 18.42 -18.69 27.36
N ASN A 150 18.59 -19.69 26.51
CA ASN A 150 19.35 -20.89 26.88
C ASN A 150 20.84 -20.57 27.13
N ALA A 151 21.44 -19.71 26.30
CA ALA A 151 22.80 -19.24 26.56
C ALA A 151 22.94 -18.59 27.96
N TRP A 152 21.94 -17.82 28.39
CA TRP A 152 21.88 -17.23 29.72
C TRP A 152 21.80 -18.29 30.82
N ASP A 153 20.92 -19.27 30.67
CA ASP A 153 20.80 -20.40 31.61
C ASP A 153 22.14 -21.16 31.73
N MET A 154 22.81 -21.47 30.61
CA MET A 154 24.10 -22.18 30.58
C MET A 154 25.27 -21.38 31.18
N MET A 155 25.23 -20.05 31.01
CA MET A 155 26.21 -19.15 31.62
C MET A 155 25.92 -18.90 33.11
N GLY A 156 24.74 -19.28 33.62
CA GLY A 156 24.35 -19.08 35.02
C GLY A 156 23.85 -17.67 35.32
N PHE A 157 23.32 -16.96 34.31
CA PHE A 157 22.63 -15.69 34.52
C PHE A 157 21.29 -15.93 35.24
N PRO A 158 20.86 -15.00 36.11
CA PRO A 158 19.56 -15.09 36.75
C PRO A 158 18.43 -14.98 35.71
N ARG A 159 17.33 -15.70 35.97
CA ARG A 159 16.07 -15.53 35.24
C ARG A 159 15.39 -14.25 35.70
N LEU A 160 14.89 -13.43 34.77
CA LEU A 160 14.41 -12.07 35.05
C LEU A 160 13.13 -12.03 35.92
N GLU A 161 12.37 -13.12 35.96
CA GLU A 161 11.10 -13.27 36.68
C GLU A 161 11.27 -13.81 38.13
N SER A 162 12.50 -14.12 38.55
CA SER A 162 12.77 -14.69 39.86
C SER A 162 12.59 -13.67 40.99
N THR A 163 11.60 -13.87 41.86
CA THR A 163 11.33 -13.06 43.07
C THR A 163 12.19 -13.45 44.29
N GLN A 164 13.18 -14.32 44.14
CA GLN A 164 14.06 -14.69 45.26
C GLN A 164 14.86 -13.47 45.75
N GLN A 165 14.85 -13.22 47.06
CA GLN A 165 15.74 -12.27 47.72
C GLN A 165 17.17 -12.66 47.37
N THR A 166 17.74 -11.96 46.41
CA THR A 166 19.04 -12.26 45.84
C THR A 166 20.02 -11.17 46.24
N GLU A 167 21.20 -11.58 46.70
CA GLU A 167 22.28 -10.64 47.02
C GLU A 167 22.59 -9.79 45.78
N ARG A 168 22.68 -8.47 45.98
CA ARG A 168 23.15 -7.56 44.92
C ARG A 168 24.58 -7.93 44.58
N LYS A 169 24.82 -8.29 43.32
CA LYS A 169 26.17 -8.48 42.80
C LYS A 169 26.68 -7.15 42.26
N GLU A 170 27.97 -6.89 42.44
CA GLU A 170 28.64 -5.77 41.79
C GLU A 170 28.63 -6.01 40.27
N GLN A 171 28.07 -5.05 39.52
CA GLN A 171 28.06 -5.09 38.06
C GLN A 171 29.43 -4.63 37.55
N SER A 172 30.27 -5.59 37.17
CA SER A 172 31.65 -5.34 36.73
C SER A 172 31.99 -5.97 35.38
N GLU A 173 31.00 -6.57 34.69
CA GLU A 173 31.23 -7.34 33.47
C GLU A 173 30.56 -6.70 32.24
N ALA A 174 31.25 -6.71 31.11
CA ALA A 174 30.63 -6.48 29.80
C ALA A 174 30.23 -7.84 29.18
N LEU A 175 28.97 -7.99 28.82
CA LEU A 175 28.44 -9.17 28.12
C LEU A 175 28.61 -8.99 26.61
N LEU A 176 29.39 -9.87 25.99
CA LEU A 176 29.72 -9.78 24.57
C LEU A 176 28.74 -10.58 23.70
N ILE A 177 28.14 -9.92 22.70
CA ILE A 177 27.27 -10.54 21.68
C ILE A 177 27.99 -10.51 20.34
N TRP A 178 28.51 -11.66 19.89
CA TRP A 178 29.20 -11.74 18.60
C TRP A 178 28.24 -12.10 17.47
N GLY A 179 28.18 -11.30 16.40
CA GLY A 179 27.24 -11.51 15.29
C GLY A 179 25.83 -10.98 15.59
N ALA A 180 25.75 -9.82 16.22
CA ALA A 180 24.57 -9.19 16.81
C ALA A 180 23.48 -8.78 15.81
N SER A 181 23.77 -8.73 14.50
CA SER A 181 22.76 -8.41 13.47
C SER A 181 22.01 -9.63 12.92
N SER A 182 22.24 -10.83 13.47
CA SER A 182 21.48 -12.05 13.15
C SER A 182 20.19 -12.11 13.98
N SER A 183 19.24 -13.00 13.64
CA SER A 183 17.99 -13.16 14.42
C SER A 183 18.24 -13.43 15.91
N VAL A 184 18.92 -14.54 16.23
CA VAL A 184 19.33 -14.85 17.60
C VAL A 184 20.28 -13.80 18.21
N GLY A 185 21.11 -13.14 17.39
CA GLY A 185 22.01 -12.08 17.84
C GLY A 185 21.28 -10.81 18.28
N THR A 186 20.28 -10.37 17.51
CA THR A 186 19.50 -9.16 17.83
C THR A 186 18.61 -9.37 19.04
N MET A 187 18.05 -10.57 19.22
CA MET A 187 17.37 -10.95 20.46
C MET A 187 18.35 -11.15 21.63
N GLY A 188 19.57 -11.61 21.35
CA GLY A 188 20.67 -11.64 22.30
C GLY A 188 21.01 -10.26 22.86
N VAL A 189 21.07 -9.22 22.01
CA VAL A 189 21.26 -7.83 22.45
C VAL A 189 20.10 -7.35 23.32
N GLN A 190 18.85 -7.53 22.86
CA GLN A 190 17.68 -7.08 23.61
C GLN A 190 17.57 -7.77 24.98
N SER A 191 17.76 -9.10 25.04
CA SER A 191 17.71 -9.84 26.30
C SER A 191 18.91 -9.55 27.22
N ALA A 192 20.11 -9.30 26.67
CA ALA A 192 21.27 -8.86 27.44
C ALA A 192 21.08 -7.45 28.02
N ALA A 193 20.41 -6.55 27.29
CA ALA A 193 20.07 -5.22 27.80
C ALA A 193 19.11 -5.31 29.00
N LEU A 194 18.17 -6.26 28.99
CA LEU A 194 17.33 -6.55 30.14
C LEU A 194 18.11 -7.17 31.30
N GLN A 195 19.13 -8.01 31.03
CA GLN A 195 20.00 -8.54 32.08
C GLN A 195 20.78 -7.46 32.82
N LYS A 196 21.12 -6.33 32.19
CA LYS A 196 21.72 -5.17 32.89
C LYS A 196 20.82 -4.61 33.99
N LEU A 197 19.50 -4.74 33.85
CA LEU A 197 18.54 -4.20 34.81
C LEU A 197 18.35 -5.13 36.01
N HIS A 198 18.83 -6.38 35.95
CA HIS A 198 18.64 -7.34 37.02
C HIS A 198 19.65 -7.15 38.16
N PRO A 199 19.23 -6.97 39.44
CA PRO A 199 20.11 -6.63 40.57
C PRO A 199 21.24 -7.64 40.88
N SER A 200 21.06 -8.89 40.46
CA SER A 200 22.04 -9.97 40.67
C SER A 200 22.74 -10.41 39.39
N SER A 201 22.52 -9.70 38.28
CA SER A 201 23.31 -9.89 37.07
C SER A 201 24.65 -9.19 37.23
N PRO A 202 25.78 -9.83 36.84
CA PRO A 202 27.09 -9.18 36.82
C PRO A 202 27.27 -8.19 35.66
N THR A 203 26.30 -8.11 34.73
CA THR A 203 26.40 -7.31 33.50
C THR A 203 26.21 -5.82 33.77
N ALA A 204 27.26 -5.04 33.54
CA ALA A 204 27.24 -3.58 33.52
C ALA A 204 27.00 -3.00 32.12
N ALA A 205 27.47 -3.68 31.07
CA ALA A 205 27.37 -3.23 29.69
C ALA A 205 27.12 -4.38 28.70
N VAL A 206 26.47 -4.09 27.58
CA VAL A 206 26.29 -4.98 26.43
C VAL A 206 27.22 -4.52 25.31
N TYR A 207 28.22 -5.34 25.00
CA TYR A 207 29.09 -5.13 23.86
C TYR A 207 28.61 -6.01 22.70
N ALA A 208 28.60 -5.48 21.49
CA ALA A 208 28.07 -6.20 20.33
C ALA A 208 29.00 -6.11 19.13
N THR A 209 29.03 -7.14 18.27
CA THR A 209 29.75 -7.09 17.00
C THR A 209 28.81 -7.28 15.81
N CYS A 210 28.93 -6.44 14.79
CA CYS A 210 28.19 -6.55 13.53
C CYS A 210 28.95 -5.88 12.39
N GLY A 211 28.58 -6.11 11.13
CA GLY A 211 29.13 -5.30 10.02
C GLY A 211 28.78 -3.81 10.17
N VAL A 212 29.61 -2.92 9.61
CA VAL A 212 29.50 -1.46 9.75
C VAL A 212 28.09 -0.92 9.48
N ALA A 213 27.43 -1.42 8.43
CA ALA A 213 26.09 -0.98 8.04
C ALA A 213 25.00 -1.20 9.12
N ASN A 214 25.24 -2.12 10.05
CA ASN A 214 24.27 -2.49 11.08
C ASN A 214 24.56 -1.88 12.46
N LYS A 215 25.61 -1.05 12.60
CA LYS A 215 26.02 -0.51 13.92
C LYS A 215 24.92 0.30 14.59
N ALA A 216 24.32 1.25 13.86
CA ALA A 216 23.23 2.08 14.38
C ALA A 216 22.00 1.23 14.76
N TYR A 217 21.69 0.25 13.91
CA TYR A 217 20.59 -0.69 14.15
C TYR A 217 20.79 -1.50 15.44
N VAL A 218 21.95 -2.13 15.59
CA VAL A 218 22.29 -2.93 16.78
C VAL A 218 22.34 -2.07 18.05
N SER A 219 22.84 -0.84 17.95
CA SER A 219 22.83 0.12 19.08
C SER A 219 21.39 0.43 19.53
N SER A 220 20.46 0.60 18.57
CA SER A 220 19.04 0.87 18.87
C SER A 220 18.33 -0.27 19.61
N LEU A 221 18.92 -1.47 19.67
CA LEU A 221 18.38 -2.64 20.36
C LEU A 221 18.89 -2.79 21.80
N GLY A 222 19.77 -1.89 22.27
CA GLY A 222 20.28 -1.89 23.64
C GLY A 222 21.76 -2.26 23.80
N ALA A 223 22.55 -2.27 22.71
CA ALA A 223 24.00 -2.40 22.80
C ALA A 223 24.66 -1.07 23.18
N ASP A 224 25.56 -1.08 24.17
CA ASP A 224 26.27 0.10 24.65
C ASP A 224 27.49 0.45 23.78
N ARG A 225 28.22 -0.58 23.30
CA ARG A 225 29.31 -0.43 22.33
C ARG A 225 29.16 -1.43 21.19
N VAL A 226 29.36 -0.98 19.95
CA VAL A 226 29.22 -1.83 18.75
C VAL A 226 30.48 -1.78 17.87
N PHE A 227 31.09 -2.96 17.68
CA PHE A 227 32.35 -3.16 16.97
C PHE A 227 32.13 -3.80 15.60
N ASP A 228 32.99 -3.49 14.63
CA ASP A 228 32.95 -4.15 13.33
C ASP A 228 33.70 -5.48 13.37
N TYR A 229 33.00 -6.61 13.26
CA TYR A 229 33.66 -7.93 13.27
C TYR A 229 34.57 -8.18 12.05
N ASN A 230 34.50 -7.33 11.02
CA ASN A 230 35.38 -7.39 9.86
C ASN A 230 36.67 -6.59 10.05
N ASN A 231 36.76 -5.76 11.10
CA ASN A 231 38.01 -5.09 11.43
C ASN A 231 39.03 -6.14 11.90
N ALA A 232 40.24 -6.10 11.33
CA ALA A 232 41.33 -7.00 11.73
C ALA A 232 41.74 -6.79 13.19
N GLU A 233 41.58 -5.56 13.71
CA GLU A 233 41.93 -5.16 15.07
C GLU A 233 40.76 -5.29 16.06
N VAL A 234 39.63 -5.87 15.63
CA VAL A 234 38.39 -5.90 16.45
C VAL A 234 38.57 -6.51 17.84
N VAL A 235 39.45 -7.51 17.98
CA VAL A 235 39.74 -8.13 19.28
C VAL A 235 40.42 -7.12 20.21
N ASP A 236 41.42 -6.41 19.70
CA ASP A 236 42.18 -5.41 20.48
C ASP A 236 41.29 -4.21 20.82
N ASP A 237 40.45 -3.77 19.88
CA ASP A 237 39.46 -2.69 20.09
C ASP A 237 38.50 -3.02 21.24
N ILE A 238 37.96 -4.25 21.25
CA ILE A 238 37.03 -4.72 22.29
C ILE A 238 37.74 -4.78 23.65
N VAL A 239 38.96 -5.31 23.69
CA VAL A 239 39.75 -5.43 24.93
C VAL A 239 40.14 -4.07 25.47
N ALA A 240 40.54 -3.13 24.60
CA ALA A 240 40.86 -1.77 24.98
C ALA A 240 39.64 -1.02 25.54
N ALA A 241 38.50 -1.14 24.88
CA ALA A 241 37.23 -0.54 25.33
C ALA A 241 36.80 -1.06 26.71
N ALA A 242 36.87 -2.38 26.94
CA ALA A 242 36.52 -2.93 28.25
C ALA A 242 37.47 -2.46 29.36
N LYS A 243 38.78 -2.37 29.07
CA LYS A 243 39.76 -1.81 30.02
C LYS A 243 39.53 -0.33 30.32
N GLU A 244 39.18 0.46 29.30
CA GLU A 244 38.81 1.88 29.43
C GLU A 244 37.57 2.05 30.32
N ASP A 245 36.56 1.21 30.13
CA ASP A 245 35.32 1.22 30.92
C ASP A 245 35.50 0.60 32.32
N GLY A 246 36.68 0.07 32.65
CA GLY A 246 36.96 -0.62 33.92
C GLY A 246 36.22 -1.97 34.07
N LEU A 247 35.80 -2.57 32.95
CA LEU A 247 35.03 -3.81 32.90
C LEU A 247 35.88 -5.01 32.47
N VAL A 248 35.41 -6.20 32.81
CA VAL A 248 35.98 -7.47 32.31
C VAL A 248 34.97 -8.18 31.42
N ILE A 249 35.44 -8.92 30.40
CA ILE A 249 34.58 -9.74 29.54
C ILE A 249 34.79 -11.21 29.90
N ARG A 250 33.83 -11.80 30.62
CA ARG A 250 33.85 -13.23 31.00
C ARG A 250 32.84 -14.08 30.24
N HIS A 251 31.85 -13.44 29.65
CA HIS A 251 30.71 -14.09 29.02
C HIS A 251 30.56 -13.61 27.58
N CYS A 252 30.48 -14.55 26.64
CA CYS A 252 30.25 -14.25 25.23
C CYS A 252 29.17 -15.16 24.64
N PHE A 253 28.14 -14.56 24.05
CA PHE A 253 27.18 -15.25 23.20
C PHE A 253 27.61 -15.15 21.73
N LEU A 254 28.04 -16.29 21.17
CA LEU A 254 28.45 -16.40 19.77
C LEU A 254 27.23 -16.75 18.91
N ALA A 255 26.63 -15.74 18.29
CA ALA A 255 25.50 -15.90 17.39
C ALA A 255 25.91 -16.36 15.98
N LYS A 256 27.11 -15.96 15.51
CA LYS A 256 27.65 -16.32 14.19
C LYS A 256 29.19 -16.36 14.19
N GLY A 257 29.77 -17.39 13.58
CA GLY A 257 31.14 -17.35 13.05
C GLY A 257 32.27 -17.39 14.08
N GLN A 258 33.03 -16.30 14.21
CA GLN A 258 34.45 -16.23 14.62
C GLN A 258 34.74 -16.64 16.09
N LEU A 259 34.64 -17.95 16.37
CA LEU A 259 34.91 -18.51 17.69
C LEU A 259 36.32 -18.18 18.22
N SER A 260 37.34 -18.26 17.38
CA SER A 260 38.73 -17.95 17.78
C SER A 260 38.90 -16.51 18.25
N ALA A 261 38.21 -15.55 17.61
CA ALA A 261 38.22 -14.15 18.03
C ALA A 261 37.52 -13.97 19.38
N CYS A 262 36.38 -14.66 19.59
CA CYS A 262 35.68 -14.65 20.89
C CYS A 262 36.56 -15.23 22.00
N GLN A 263 37.26 -16.35 21.74
CA GLN A 263 38.19 -16.96 22.68
C GLN A 263 39.37 -16.01 22.99
N ALA A 264 39.88 -15.28 21.99
CA ALA A 264 40.96 -14.32 22.18
C ALA A 264 40.53 -13.14 23.08
N VAL A 265 39.32 -12.60 22.87
CA VAL A 265 38.77 -11.54 23.74
C VAL A 265 38.68 -12.01 25.19
N LEU A 266 38.06 -13.16 25.45
CA LEU A 266 37.90 -13.67 26.82
C LEU A 266 39.25 -14.01 27.47
N LYS A 267 40.19 -14.57 26.70
CA LYS A 267 41.54 -14.89 27.18
C LYS A 267 42.29 -13.66 27.72
N ALA A 268 42.05 -12.48 27.15
CA ALA A 268 42.69 -11.25 27.59
C ALA A 268 42.31 -10.83 29.04
N PHE A 269 41.22 -11.39 29.58
CA PHE A 269 40.70 -11.10 30.93
C PHE A 269 40.84 -12.27 31.93
N ILE A 270 41.55 -13.34 31.55
CA ILE A 270 41.86 -14.45 32.45
C ILE A 270 43.04 -14.06 33.35
N GLY A 271 42.85 -14.18 34.67
CA GLY A 271 43.89 -13.89 35.67
C GLY A 271 44.00 -12.42 36.13
N SER A 272 43.08 -11.55 35.70
CA SER A 272 43.18 -10.09 35.88
C SER A 272 42.65 -9.54 37.23
N SER A 273 42.19 -10.37 38.17
CA SER A 273 41.64 -9.92 39.47
C SER A 273 41.78 -10.98 40.59
N PRO A 274 41.95 -10.61 41.88
CA PRO A 274 42.02 -11.57 43.00
C PRO A 274 40.76 -12.44 43.16
N ALA A 275 39.60 -11.98 42.64
CA ALA A 275 38.36 -12.75 42.58
C ALA A 275 38.33 -13.80 41.42
N ALA A 276 39.38 -13.89 40.61
CA ALA A 276 39.47 -14.76 39.43
C ALA A 276 39.83 -16.23 39.73
N ARG A 277 39.83 -16.67 40.99
CA ARG A 277 40.29 -18.03 41.36
C ARG A 277 39.25 -19.15 41.24
N VAL A 278 37.98 -18.91 40.87
CA VAL A 278 36.94 -19.96 41.03
C VAL A 278 36.06 -20.26 39.81
N SER A 279 35.94 -19.42 38.77
CA SER A 279 35.08 -19.74 37.60
C SER A 279 35.73 -19.44 36.24
N LYS A 280 35.67 -20.40 35.31
CA LYS A 280 36.10 -20.24 33.90
C LYS A 280 35.23 -19.20 33.18
N ALA A 281 35.81 -18.48 32.22
CA ALA A 281 35.06 -17.64 31.28
C ALA A 281 34.26 -18.53 30.32
N LYS A 282 33.10 -18.09 29.83
CA LYS A 282 32.18 -18.94 29.06
C LYS A 282 31.82 -18.33 27.71
N ILE A 283 31.87 -19.16 26.67
CA ILE A 283 31.32 -18.89 25.34
C ILE A 283 30.15 -19.84 25.09
N ALA A 284 28.97 -19.29 24.88
CA ALA A 284 27.82 -20.07 24.42
C ALA A 284 27.65 -19.86 22.91
N SER A 285 27.83 -20.93 22.15
CA SER A 285 27.82 -20.92 20.68
C SER A 285 26.47 -21.40 20.14
N ALA A 286 25.75 -20.53 19.44
CA ALA A 286 24.57 -20.95 18.68
C ALA A 286 24.94 -21.81 17.45
N PRO A 287 26.04 -21.53 16.70
CA PRO A 287 26.54 -22.44 15.67
C PRO A 287 27.09 -23.75 16.28
N PRO A 288 27.00 -24.88 15.54
CA PRO A 288 27.71 -26.11 15.89
C PRO A 288 29.21 -25.86 16.06
N LEU A 289 29.80 -26.48 17.08
CA LEU A 289 31.22 -26.35 17.34
C LEU A 289 32.06 -27.14 16.33
N PRO A 290 33.20 -26.60 15.85
CA PRO A 290 34.10 -27.34 14.97
C PRO A 290 34.66 -28.60 15.65
N GLN A 291 34.79 -29.70 14.90
CA GLN A 291 35.32 -30.98 15.42
C GLN A 291 36.75 -30.89 15.98
N HIS A 292 37.54 -29.94 15.47
CA HIS A 292 38.91 -29.67 15.90
C HIS A 292 39.05 -28.29 16.55
N MET A 293 38.15 -27.99 17.50
CA MET A 293 38.21 -26.76 18.28
C MET A 293 39.49 -26.74 19.12
N LYS A 294 40.24 -25.63 19.05
CA LYS A 294 41.37 -25.40 19.96
C LYS A 294 40.81 -25.03 21.34
N GLU A 295 41.14 -25.85 22.33
CA GLU A 295 40.87 -25.50 23.72
C GLU A 295 41.73 -24.30 24.14
N VAL A 296 41.13 -23.37 24.87
CA VAL A 296 41.81 -22.21 25.43
C VAL A 296 41.70 -22.30 26.94
N GLU A 297 42.84 -22.40 27.62
CA GLU A 297 42.89 -22.53 29.07
C GLU A 297 42.09 -21.40 29.75
N GLY A 298 41.18 -21.77 30.64
CA GLY A 298 40.29 -20.86 31.36
C GLY A 298 39.08 -20.31 30.57
N VAL A 299 38.92 -20.67 29.29
CA VAL A 299 37.70 -20.42 28.49
C VAL A 299 36.97 -21.73 28.21
N GLU A 300 35.75 -21.84 28.71
CA GLU A 300 34.83 -22.93 28.41
C GLU A 300 33.94 -22.53 27.22
N THR A 301 33.95 -23.32 26.14
CA THR A 301 33.06 -23.11 24.99
C THR A 301 32.04 -24.23 24.94
N VAL A 302 30.75 -23.89 24.95
CA VAL A 302 29.65 -24.84 24.91
C VAL A 302 28.68 -24.49 23.79
N MET A 303 28.17 -25.50 23.07
CA MET A 303 27.10 -25.30 22.09
C MET A 303 25.78 -25.08 22.82
N VAL A 304 25.02 -24.07 22.42
CA VAL A 304 23.69 -23.79 22.95
C VAL A 304 22.73 -24.90 22.52
N MET A 305 22.37 -25.75 23.47
CA MET A 305 21.43 -26.86 23.29
C MET A 305 20.50 -26.90 24.49
N PRO A 306 19.17 -26.94 24.29
CA PRO A 306 18.23 -27.08 25.40
C PRO A 306 18.48 -28.40 26.15
N GLU A 307 17.89 -28.55 27.33
CA GLU A 307 17.95 -29.83 28.04
C GLU A 307 17.34 -30.93 27.16
N MET A 308 18.12 -31.98 26.90
CA MET A 308 17.79 -33.08 25.98
C MET A 308 17.67 -34.41 26.71
N ALA A 309 18.17 -34.46 27.94
CA ALA A 309 18.33 -35.65 28.72
C ALA A 309 17.04 -35.94 29.51
N ASN A 310 16.41 -34.90 30.06
CA ASN A 310 15.14 -34.98 30.79
C ASN A 310 14.03 -34.20 30.08
N GLU A 311 12.92 -34.87 29.74
CA GLU A 311 11.77 -34.21 29.10
C GLU A 311 11.10 -33.17 30.00
N ALA A 312 11.00 -33.42 31.31
CA ALA A 312 10.36 -32.49 32.24
C ALA A 312 11.14 -31.17 32.36
N ASP A 313 12.48 -31.25 32.42
CA ASP A 313 13.33 -30.06 32.51
C ASP A 313 13.35 -29.29 31.17
N SER A 314 13.32 -30.02 30.06
CA SER A 314 13.17 -29.43 28.72
C SER A 314 11.85 -28.65 28.59
N LEU A 315 10.74 -29.26 28.98
CA LEU A 315 9.43 -28.60 28.97
C LEU A 315 9.38 -27.40 29.92
N ALA A 316 10.03 -27.47 31.09
CA ALA A 316 10.14 -26.35 32.02
C ALA A 316 10.98 -25.19 31.46
N GLN A 317 12.05 -25.49 30.72
CA GLN A 317 12.82 -24.48 29.98
C GLN A 317 11.97 -23.78 28.93
N PHE A 318 11.27 -24.54 28.07
CA PHE A 318 10.40 -23.97 27.05
C PHE A 318 9.22 -23.20 27.65
N GLU A 319 8.63 -23.69 28.74
CA GLU A 319 7.56 -22.98 29.45
C GLU A 319 8.06 -21.62 29.97
N TYR A 320 9.28 -21.56 30.51
CA TYR A 320 9.88 -20.29 30.91
C TYR A 320 10.17 -19.41 29.68
N TRP A 321 10.85 -19.92 28.65
CA TRP A 321 11.23 -19.11 27.49
C TRP A 321 10.02 -18.59 26.70
N MET A 322 9.01 -19.44 26.44
CA MET A 322 7.85 -19.12 25.62
C MET A 322 6.68 -18.61 26.46
N GLY A 323 6.27 -19.41 27.45
CA GLY A 323 5.05 -19.20 28.23
C GLY A 323 5.15 -18.10 29.27
N THR A 324 6.37 -17.71 29.65
CA THR A 324 6.67 -16.70 30.66
C THR A 324 7.42 -15.53 30.02
N TRP A 325 8.72 -15.66 29.78
CA TRP A 325 9.59 -14.57 29.34
C TRP A 325 9.14 -13.93 28.02
N LEU A 326 9.00 -14.72 26.95
CA LEU A 326 8.63 -14.17 25.63
C LEU A 326 7.22 -13.57 25.68
N LYS A 327 6.29 -14.23 26.36
CA LYS A 327 4.93 -13.72 26.54
C LYS A 327 4.90 -12.36 27.26
N GLU A 328 5.62 -12.24 28.38
CA GLU A 328 5.64 -11.03 29.20
C GLU A 328 6.38 -9.90 28.50
N LYS A 329 7.55 -10.17 27.92
CA LYS A 329 8.32 -9.13 27.23
C LYS A 329 7.69 -8.67 25.92
N LEU A 330 6.88 -9.52 25.27
CA LEU A 330 6.01 -9.07 24.18
C LEU A 330 4.83 -8.24 24.68
N ALA A 331 4.31 -8.48 25.88
CA ALA A 331 3.20 -7.72 26.45
C ALA A 331 3.64 -6.36 27.04
N GLU A 332 4.90 -6.26 27.49
CA GLU A 332 5.50 -5.06 28.07
C GLU A 332 6.17 -4.14 27.01
N ASP A 333 6.10 -4.51 25.72
CA ASP A 333 6.89 -3.90 24.63
C ASP A 333 8.41 -3.86 24.90
N GLY A 334 8.89 -4.72 25.80
CA GLY A 334 10.30 -4.77 26.22
C GLY A 334 11.22 -5.41 25.18
N ILE A 335 10.67 -6.13 24.21
CA ILE A 335 11.38 -6.71 23.07
C ILE A 335 10.52 -6.62 21.81
N ARG A 336 11.17 -6.61 20.64
CA ARG A 336 10.51 -6.65 19.34
C ARG A 336 11.07 -7.74 18.43
N PRO A 337 10.26 -8.31 17.50
CA PRO A 337 10.76 -9.18 16.44
C PRO A 337 11.85 -8.48 15.64
N SER A 338 12.98 -9.16 15.49
CA SER A 338 14.17 -8.60 14.86
C SER A 338 15.09 -9.72 14.36
N PRO A 339 15.82 -9.52 13.24
CA PRO A 339 15.67 -8.42 12.29
C PRO A 339 14.35 -8.52 11.52
N GLU A 340 14.04 -7.53 10.69
CA GLU A 340 12.84 -7.57 9.85
C GLU A 340 12.85 -8.80 8.94
N ALA A 341 11.74 -9.55 8.97
CA ALA A 341 11.61 -10.83 8.30
C ALA A 341 11.22 -10.63 6.82
N ARG A 342 11.83 -11.42 5.92
CA ARG A 342 11.50 -11.41 4.49
C ARG A 342 10.78 -12.70 4.10
N VAL A 343 9.66 -12.58 3.39
CA VAL A 343 8.99 -13.74 2.78
C VAL A 343 9.75 -14.18 1.53
N VAL A 344 10.06 -15.47 1.43
CA VAL A 344 10.87 -16.05 0.34
C VAL A 344 10.16 -17.12 -0.46
N GLY A 345 8.94 -17.47 -0.07
CA GLY A 345 8.14 -18.49 -0.70
C GLY A 345 6.78 -18.63 -0.04
N HIS A 346 5.84 -19.20 -0.78
CA HIS A 346 4.50 -19.53 -0.28
C HIS A 346 4.24 -21.02 -0.50
N GLY A 347 3.59 -21.68 0.45
CA GLY A 347 3.32 -23.11 0.40
C GLY A 347 4.47 -23.97 0.89
N VAL A 348 4.11 -25.15 1.40
CA VAL A 348 5.04 -26.23 1.78
C VAL A 348 5.97 -26.61 0.59
N GLY A 349 5.52 -26.41 -0.64
CA GLY A 349 6.31 -26.61 -1.87
C GLY A 349 7.51 -25.67 -2.05
N ALA A 350 7.47 -24.48 -1.46
CA ALA A 350 8.56 -23.51 -1.62
C ALA A 350 9.72 -23.72 -0.62
N ILE A 351 9.60 -24.67 0.31
CA ILE A 351 10.58 -24.90 1.38
C ILE A 351 11.96 -25.29 0.84
N ASN A 352 12.03 -26.13 -0.20
CA ASN A 352 13.34 -26.48 -0.78
C ASN A 352 14.09 -25.27 -1.34
N GLN A 353 13.40 -24.47 -2.16
CA GLN A 353 13.98 -23.26 -2.75
C GLN A 353 14.42 -22.28 -1.65
N ALA A 354 13.60 -22.14 -0.60
CA ALA A 354 13.91 -21.27 0.52
C ALA A 354 15.12 -21.75 1.34
N LEU A 355 15.28 -23.07 1.55
CA LEU A 355 16.47 -23.65 2.18
C LEU A 355 17.73 -23.53 1.30
N ASP A 356 17.60 -23.61 -0.03
CA ASP A 356 18.71 -23.40 -0.97
C ASP A 356 19.19 -21.95 -1.00
N LEU A 357 18.28 -20.99 -0.84
CA LEU A 357 18.64 -19.58 -0.68
C LEU A 357 19.37 -19.34 0.64
N LEU A 358 18.88 -19.97 1.71
CA LEU A 358 19.49 -19.89 3.04
C LEU A 358 20.91 -20.46 3.06
N SER A 359 21.14 -21.61 2.42
CA SER A 359 22.46 -22.28 2.40
C SER A 359 23.53 -21.49 1.61
N LYS A 360 23.12 -20.71 0.60
CA LYS A 360 24.04 -19.90 -0.22
C LYS A 360 24.39 -18.55 0.40
N GLY A 361 23.77 -18.16 1.51
CA GLY A 361 23.93 -16.81 2.09
C GLY A 361 23.50 -15.67 1.15
N LEU A 362 22.77 -16.00 0.07
CA LEU A 362 22.30 -15.08 -0.98
C LEU A 362 20.90 -14.61 -0.64
N LEU A 363 20.80 -13.51 0.12
CA LEU A 363 19.53 -12.84 0.43
C LEU A 363 19.30 -11.56 -0.39
N LEU A 364 20.07 -11.34 -1.47
CA LEU A 364 20.13 -10.09 -2.24
C LEU A 364 19.60 -10.13 -3.69
N LEU A 365 18.78 -11.12 -4.08
CA LEU A 365 18.14 -11.09 -5.42
C LEU A 365 16.61 -10.92 -5.33
N PRO A 366 15.98 -10.12 -6.22
CA PRO A 366 14.54 -10.11 -6.42
C PRO A 366 14.12 -11.36 -7.19
N PHE A 367 13.21 -12.18 -6.65
CA PHE A 367 12.58 -13.26 -7.40
C PHE A 367 11.25 -12.76 -7.95
N SER A 368 11.15 -12.72 -9.27
CA SER A 368 9.91 -12.53 -10.03
C SER A 368 9.44 -13.88 -10.60
N SER A 369 8.12 -14.03 -10.67
CA SER A 369 7.33 -15.04 -11.41
C SER A 369 7.26 -16.48 -10.86
N LEU A 370 6.04 -16.89 -10.49
CA LEU A 370 5.37 -18.13 -10.92
C LEU A 370 3.85 -17.98 -10.68
N GLY A 371 3.05 -18.42 -11.66
CA GLY A 371 1.60 -18.22 -11.75
C GLY A 371 0.74 -19.00 -10.74
N PRO A 372 -0.60 -18.97 -10.90
CA PRO A 372 -1.53 -19.24 -9.81
C PRO A 372 -1.75 -20.75 -9.60
N ASN A 373 -1.65 -21.24 -8.35
CA ASN A 373 -2.53 -22.29 -7.80
C ASN A 373 -2.34 -22.55 -6.30
N ARG A 374 -3.48 -22.61 -5.59
CA ARG A 374 -3.85 -23.30 -4.33
C ARG A 374 -2.98 -23.12 -3.05
N LEU A 375 -3.61 -22.50 -2.03
CA LEU A 375 -3.49 -22.70 -0.55
C LEU A 375 -2.11 -22.68 0.18
N GLN A 376 -2.11 -21.91 1.29
CA GLN A 376 -1.37 -22.05 2.57
C GLN A 376 0.13 -21.70 2.67
N GLN A 377 0.52 -21.16 3.84
CA GLN A 377 1.85 -20.88 4.42
C GLN A 377 2.76 -19.83 3.76
N ASP A 378 3.12 -18.79 4.53
CA ASP A 378 4.23 -17.89 4.18
C ASP A 378 5.55 -18.44 4.78
N ILE A 379 6.58 -18.59 3.96
CA ILE A 379 7.92 -18.97 4.41
C ILE A 379 8.72 -17.69 4.63
N ALA A 380 9.05 -17.39 5.89
CA ALA A 380 9.86 -16.25 6.26
C ALA A 380 11.33 -16.68 6.47
N ILE A 381 12.28 -16.03 5.81
CA ILE A 381 13.70 -16.15 6.18
C ILE A 381 14.04 -15.05 7.18
N ASN A 382 14.60 -15.46 8.31
CA ASN A 382 15.38 -14.60 9.18
C ASN A 382 16.71 -14.27 8.47
N GLY A 383 16.80 -13.08 7.87
CA GLY A 383 17.89 -12.71 6.97
C GLY A 383 19.27 -12.68 7.64
N MET A 384 20.20 -13.47 7.11
CA MET A 384 21.65 -13.31 7.29
C MET A 384 22.19 -12.28 6.28
N PHE A 385 22.94 -11.28 6.75
CA PHE A 385 23.92 -10.58 5.89
C PHE A 385 25.17 -11.49 5.71
N THR A 386 25.67 -11.50 4.47
CA THR A 386 26.52 -12.46 3.70
C THR A 386 27.77 -13.08 4.38
N MET A 387 28.27 -14.20 3.80
CA MET A 387 29.65 -14.40 3.29
C MET A 387 29.89 -15.82 2.71
N ASN A 388 30.87 -15.88 1.80
CA ASN A 388 31.28 -16.95 0.88
C ASN A 388 31.68 -18.31 1.51
N GLY A 389 31.43 -19.36 0.72
CA GLY A 389 32.19 -20.60 0.50
C GLY A 389 33.14 -21.16 1.57
N GLY A 390 32.92 -22.44 1.91
CA GLY A 390 33.92 -23.32 2.49
C GLY A 390 33.30 -24.63 3.00
N ASP A 391 33.65 -25.75 2.36
CA ASP A 391 33.43 -27.15 2.77
C ASP A 391 33.53 -27.36 4.28
N ILE A 392 32.80 -28.33 4.88
CA ILE A 392 33.39 -29.57 5.44
C ILE A 392 32.30 -30.63 5.72
N ASP A 393 32.62 -31.88 5.36
CA ASP A 393 31.89 -33.12 5.57
C ASP A 393 31.86 -33.65 7.02
N GLY A 394 30.80 -34.41 7.31
CA GLY A 394 30.82 -35.66 8.10
C GLY A 394 31.08 -35.62 9.61
N VAL A 395 30.13 -36.14 10.42
CA VAL A 395 30.30 -37.20 11.46
C VAL A 395 29.12 -37.19 12.47
N LYS A 396 28.71 -38.41 12.88
CA LYS A 396 27.61 -38.76 13.82
C LYS A 396 28.07 -38.82 15.28
N LEU A 397 27.24 -38.42 16.25
CA LEU A 397 27.43 -38.77 17.68
C LEU A 397 26.12 -39.01 18.47
N LYS A 398 26.23 -39.84 19.52
CA LYS A 398 25.21 -40.47 20.41
C LYS A 398 24.85 -39.62 21.65
N GLN A 399 23.68 -39.90 22.26
CA GLN A 399 23.09 -39.33 23.51
C GLN A 399 23.66 -39.95 24.82
N PRO A 400 23.43 -39.38 26.05
CA PRO A 400 22.23 -39.72 26.90
C PRO A 400 21.77 -38.75 28.08
N GLN A 401 20.50 -38.91 28.52
CA GLN A 401 19.84 -39.07 29.88
C GLN A 401 19.83 -38.10 31.12
N GLU A 402 18.58 -37.74 31.49
CA GLU A 402 17.74 -37.50 32.72
C GLU A 402 18.24 -37.03 34.12
N ALA A 403 17.47 -36.13 34.80
CA ALA A 403 16.85 -36.29 36.16
C ALA A 403 16.07 -35.04 36.73
N VAL A 404 14.98 -35.28 37.50
CA VAL A 404 13.87 -34.39 37.98
C VAL A 404 13.96 -33.97 39.48
N ALA A 405 13.36 -32.83 39.93
CA ALA A 405 12.33 -32.73 41.04
C ALA A 405 12.12 -31.36 41.79
N SER A 406 10.88 -30.82 41.70
CA SER A 406 9.89 -30.26 42.70
C SER A 406 10.19 -29.27 43.86
N ILE A 407 9.26 -28.31 44.13
CA ILE A 407 8.37 -28.14 45.35
C ILE A 407 7.66 -26.73 45.40
N ASN A 408 6.48 -26.68 46.07
CA ASN A 408 5.41 -25.66 46.16
C ASN A 408 5.46 -24.61 47.31
N ASN A 409 4.57 -23.58 47.16
CA ASN A 409 3.68 -22.88 48.13
C ASN A 409 4.00 -21.44 48.63
N VAL A 410 2.95 -20.55 48.64
CA VAL A 410 2.41 -19.68 49.74
C VAL A 410 1.36 -18.64 49.18
N PRO A 411 0.38 -18.09 49.96
CA PRO A 411 -0.89 -17.48 49.50
C PRO A 411 -1.06 -15.93 49.63
N SER A 412 -2.30 -15.46 49.37
CA SER A 412 -2.85 -14.17 48.86
C SER A 412 -3.05 -12.94 49.78
N ALA A 413 -3.27 -11.76 49.16
CA ALA A 413 -3.66 -10.46 49.74
C ALA A 413 -4.92 -9.83 49.06
N GLY A 414 -5.63 -8.93 49.76
CA GLY A 414 -6.91 -8.33 49.37
C GLY A 414 -6.89 -6.86 48.88
N GLU A 415 -7.77 -6.65 47.88
CA GLU A 415 -8.61 -5.52 47.39
C GLU A 415 -8.34 -4.02 47.62
N MET A 416 -8.48 -3.25 46.52
CA MET A 416 -9.31 -2.02 46.40
C MET A 416 -9.77 -1.80 44.93
N SER A 417 -11.00 -1.29 44.74
CA SER A 417 -11.82 -1.28 43.51
C SER A 417 -12.12 0.10 42.90
N ASN A 418 -12.20 0.19 41.56
CA ASN A 418 -13.05 1.08 40.71
C ASN A 418 -12.56 0.94 39.24
N GLY A 419 -13.30 0.69 38.16
CA GLY A 419 -14.69 0.31 37.90
C GLY A 419 -14.83 0.13 36.38
N ALA A 420 -14.94 -1.11 35.92
CA ALA A 420 -15.43 -1.53 34.59
C ALA A 420 -15.66 -3.04 34.58
N GLY A 421 -16.57 -3.49 35.45
CA GLY A 421 -17.17 -4.82 35.38
C GLY A 421 -18.68 -4.60 35.48
N GLY A 422 -19.42 -5.02 34.47
CA GLY A 422 -20.87 -4.95 34.48
C GLY A 422 -21.42 -5.73 35.67
N ASP A 423 -22.14 -5.03 36.54
CA ASP A 423 -23.05 -5.65 37.49
C ASP A 423 -24.27 -6.10 36.68
N PHE A 424 -24.33 -7.41 36.38
CA PHE A 424 -25.41 -8.01 35.60
C PHE A 424 -26.77 -8.00 36.34
N ASP A 425 -26.80 -7.56 37.61
CA ASP A 425 -28.01 -7.46 38.45
C ASP A 425 -28.63 -6.04 38.49
N ARG A 426 -28.16 -5.07 37.70
CA ARG A 426 -28.79 -3.75 37.64
C ARG A 426 -30.19 -3.81 37.02
N PRO A 427 -31.19 -3.08 37.58
CA PRO A 427 -32.50 -2.93 36.95
C PRO A 427 -32.36 -2.35 35.54
N THR A 428 -33.01 -2.96 34.57
CA THR A 428 -33.04 -2.47 33.18
C THR A 428 -33.87 -1.19 33.08
N GLU A 429 -33.34 -0.16 32.41
CA GLU A 429 -34.11 1.06 32.09
C GLU A 429 -35.24 0.76 31.09
N ASP A 430 -36.28 1.60 31.08
CA ASP A 430 -37.38 1.51 30.11
C ASP A 430 -36.87 1.74 28.67
N PRO A 431 -37.04 0.76 27.75
CA PRO A 431 -36.62 0.91 26.35
C PRO A 431 -37.20 2.14 25.64
N ALA A 432 -38.40 2.61 26.04
CA ALA A 432 -39.00 3.83 25.46
C ALA A 432 -38.19 5.10 25.78
N GLN A 433 -37.36 5.07 26.83
CA GLN A 433 -36.49 6.17 27.23
C GLN A 433 -35.09 6.11 26.59
N ALA A 434 -34.79 5.13 25.74
CA ALA A 434 -33.45 4.94 25.16
C ALA A 434 -32.88 6.20 24.48
N LEU A 435 -33.71 6.96 23.74
CA LEU A 435 -33.27 8.22 23.12
C LEU A 435 -32.96 9.33 24.14
N GLN A 436 -33.64 9.34 25.28
CA GLN A 436 -33.35 10.27 26.37
C GLN A 436 -32.09 9.85 27.11
N ALA A 437 -31.91 8.55 27.36
CA ALA A 437 -30.70 7.99 27.95
C ALA A 437 -29.47 8.28 27.07
N LEU A 438 -29.58 8.12 25.75
CA LEU A 438 -28.51 8.46 24.80
C LEU A 438 -28.07 9.93 24.91
N ARG A 439 -29.02 10.86 25.14
CA ARG A 439 -28.71 12.29 25.33
C ARG A 439 -27.97 12.61 26.64
N LYS A 440 -27.95 11.69 27.60
CA LYS A 440 -27.19 11.85 28.85
C LYS A 440 -25.69 11.61 28.67
N TYR A 441 -25.28 10.94 27.59
CA TYR A 441 -23.86 10.76 27.28
C TYR A 441 -23.24 12.12 26.91
N PRO A 442 -22.07 12.48 27.48
CA PRO A 442 -21.48 13.80 27.28
C PRO A 442 -20.93 14.01 25.87
N GLN A 443 -20.68 12.93 25.13
CA GLN A 443 -20.14 12.95 23.77
C GLN A 443 -20.79 11.87 22.91
N LYS A 444 -20.82 12.09 21.60
CA LYS A 444 -21.17 11.07 20.61
C LYS A 444 -20.03 10.07 20.49
N ASP A 445 -20.35 8.82 20.15
CA ASP A 445 -19.36 7.78 19.86
C ASP A 445 -18.44 8.16 18.69
N GLY A 446 -17.25 7.54 18.68
CA GLY A 446 -16.17 7.82 17.76
C GLY A 446 -15.53 9.20 17.95
N ILE A 447 -14.65 9.56 17.04
CA ILE A 447 -13.84 10.79 17.12
C ILE A 447 -14.27 11.82 16.07
N SER A 448 -14.01 13.10 16.36
CA SER A 448 -14.21 14.18 15.39
C SER A 448 -13.07 14.21 14.37
N VAL A 449 -13.27 14.88 13.24
CA VAL A 449 -12.21 15.04 12.22
C VAL A 449 -10.97 15.76 12.76
N HIS A 450 -11.13 16.70 13.69
CA HIS A 450 -10.01 17.44 14.28
C HIS A 450 -9.18 16.56 15.21
N ALA A 451 -9.82 15.67 15.97
CA ALA A 451 -9.12 14.67 16.78
C ALA A 451 -8.45 13.60 15.91
N LEU A 452 -9.13 13.18 14.84
CA LEU A 452 -8.59 12.25 13.83
C LEU A 452 -7.33 12.80 13.16
N MET A 453 -7.35 14.07 12.76
CA MET A 453 -6.29 14.71 11.97
C MET A 453 -5.27 15.49 12.81
N ASP A 454 -5.21 15.21 14.12
CA ASP A 454 -4.20 15.76 15.02
C ASP A 454 -2.83 15.12 14.72
N ALA A 455 -1.96 15.89 14.07
CA ALA A 455 -0.67 15.40 13.59
C ALA A 455 0.32 15.13 14.73
N GLU A 456 0.16 15.76 15.90
CA GLU A 456 1.05 15.54 17.05
C GLU A 456 0.76 14.19 17.71
N LYS A 457 -0.51 13.76 17.70
CA LYS A 457 -0.94 12.50 18.31
C LYS A 457 -0.89 11.33 17.33
N GLN A 458 -1.24 11.56 16.07
CA GLN A 458 -1.56 10.50 15.10
C GLN A 458 -0.59 10.49 13.91
N GLY A 459 0.25 11.52 13.77
CA GLY A 459 1.14 11.66 12.63
C GLY A 459 0.42 11.91 11.31
N GLY A 460 0.99 11.40 10.21
CA GLY A 460 0.45 11.52 8.87
C GLY A 460 -0.37 10.31 8.47
N LEU A 461 -1.63 10.52 8.11
CA LEU A 461 -2.59 9.47 7.76
C LEU A 461 -2.86 9.43 6.25
N THR A 462 -3.23 8.25 5.78
CA THR A 462 -3.75 7.96 4.45
C THR A 462 -5.23 7.57 4.52
N TYR A 463 -5.86 7.30 3.38
CA TYR A 463 -7.27 6.92 3.35
C TYR A 463 -7.54 5.58 4.02
N ASN A 464 -6.56 4.68 4.13
CA ASN A 464 -6.80 3.36 4.70
C ASN A 464 -6.82 3.35 6.23
N ASP A 465 -6.31 4.41 6.87
CA ASP A 465 -6.03 4.44 8.31
C ASP A 465 -7.24 4.81 9.18
N PHE A 466 -8.40 5.08 8.57
CA PHE A 466 -9.62 5.45 9.29
C PHE A 466 -10.91 5.02 8.58
N LEU A 467 -12.05 5.08 9.28
CA LEU A 467 -13.42 4.90 8.76
C LEU A 467 -14.29 6.10 9.12
N LEU A 468 -15.43 6.21 8.43
CA LEU A 468 -16.56 7.00 8.89
C LEU A 468 -17.49 6.07 9.66
N LEU A 469 -18.08 6.54 10.75
CA LEU A 469 -19.15 5.84 11.45
C LEU A 469 -20.50 6.07 10.76
N PRO A 470 -21.39 5.07 10.76
CA PRO A 470 -22.72 5.21 10.17
C PRO A 470 -23.60 6.18 10.96
N GLY A 471 -24.57 6.77 10.27
CA GLY A 471 -25.55 7.70 10.84
C GLY A 471 -26.98 7.17 10.77
N HIS A 472 -27.95 8.09 10.83
CA HIS A 472 -29.36 7.77 10.70
C HIS A 472 -29.84 7.86 9.25
N ILE A 473 -30.44 6.79 8.73
CA ILE A 473 -30.94 6.73 7.35
C ILE A 473 -32.45 7.03 7.33
N GLY A 474 -32.82 8.15 6.71
CA GLY A 474 -34.22 8.56 6.51
C GLY A 474 -34.61 8.81 5.05
N PHE A 475 -33.77 8.40 4.09
CA PHE A 475 -33.93 8.70 2.66
C PHE A 475 -33.25 7.63 1.79
N PRO A 476 -33.65 7.47 0.51
CA PRO A 476 -33.02 6.52 -0.41
C PRO A 476 -31.72 7.08 -1.05
N ALA A 477 -30.72 6.22 -1.30
CA ALA A 477 -29.43 6.61 -1.92
C ALA A 477 -29.59 7.41 -3.22
N ALA A 478 -30.56 7.06 -4.08
CA ALA A 478 -30.79 7.74 -5.36
C ALA A 478 -31.10 9.24 -5.23
N THR A 479 -31.51 9.71 -4.05
CA THR A 479 -31.79 11.14 -3.78
C THR A 479 -30.55 11.92 -3.34
N VAL A 480 -29.42 11.25 -3.12
CA VAL A 480 -28.18 11.90 -2.69
C VAL A 480 -27.61 12.75 -3.82
N ASP A 481 -27.40 14.04 -3.55
CA ASP A 481 -26.81 15.00 -4.48
C ASP A 481 -25.28 15.00 -4.40
N LEU A 482 -24.65 14.68 -5.53
CA LEU A 482 -23.19 14.65 -5.69
C LEU A 482 -22.63 15.91 -6.36
N THR A 483 -23.47 16.92 -6.59
CA THR A 483 -23.05 18.19 -7.19
C THR A 483 -21.90 18.80 -6.40
N SER A 484 -20.81 19.10 -7.09
CA SER A 484 -19.52 19.45 -6.47
C SER A 484 -18.86 20.61 -7.22
N LYS A 485 -18.15 21.48 -6.49
CA LYS A 485 -17.39 22.58 -7.09
C LYS A 485 -16.04 22.08 -7.61
N LEU A 486 -15.78 22.25 -8.90
CA LEU A 486 -14.46 21.98 -9.48
C LEU A 486 -13.54 23.21 -9.35
N THR A 487 -14.12 24.38 -9.58
CA THR A 487 -13.48 25.69 -9.40
C THR A 487 -14.48 26.64 -8.71
N ARG A 488 -14.06 27.87 -8.41
CA ARG A 488 -14.92 28.90 -7.80
C ARG A 488 -16.27 29.02 -8.53
N ASN A 489 -16.22 29.03 -9.86
CA ASN A 489 -17.38 29.31 -10.71
C ASN A 489 -17.96 28.08 -11.43
N ILE A 490 -17.25 26.94 -11.46
CA ILE A 490 -17.69 25.73 -12.17
C ILE A 490 -18.16 24.66 -11.19
N LEU A 491 -19.43 24.30 -11.33
CA LEU A 491 -20.08 23.16 -10.68
C LEU A 491 -20.18 21.99 -11.66
N ILE A 492 -19.89 20.79 -11.16
CA ILE A 492 -20.04 19.53 -11.89
C ILE A 492 -20.99 18.61 -11.13
N LYS A 493 -21.68 17.70 -11.83
CA LYS A 493 -22.75 16.87 -11.24
C LYS A 493 -22.24 15.66 -10.49
N THR A 494 -21.02 15.22 -10.77
CA THR A 494 -20.32 14.20 -10.01
C THR A 494 -18.94 14.74 -9.63
N PRO A 495 -18.35 14.36 -8.49
CA PRO A 495 -17.05 14.88 -8.05
C PRO A 495 -15.87 14.30 -8.84
N PHE A 496 -16.07 13.79 -10.05
CA PHE A 496 -15.10 12.96 -10.76
C PHE A 496 -14.31 13.74 -11.80
N THR A 497 -12.98 13.67 -11.70
CA THR A 497 -12.07 14.17 -12.73
C THR A 497 -11.07 13.11 -13.17
N SER A 498 -10.69 13.11 -14.45
CA SER A 498 -9.64 12.21 -14.98
C SER A 498 -8.29 12.94 -15.04
N SER A 499 -7.23 12.22 -14.68
CA SER A 499 -5.87 12.78 -14.58
C SER A 499 -5.28 13.14 -15.97
N PRO A 500 -4.52 14.25 -16.09
CA PRO A 500 -3.84 14.66 -17.33
C PRO A 500 -2.60 13.82 -17.63
N MET A 501 -2.82 12.55 -17.95
CA MET A 501 -1.77 11.58 -18.30
C MET A 501 -2.04 11.02 -19.70
N ASP A 502 -0.98 10.80 -20.47
CA ASP A 502 -1.02 10.24 -21.83
C ASP A 502 -1.53 8.79 -21.92
N THR A 503 -1.71 8.14 -20.76
CA THR A 503 -2.31 6.81 -20.62
C THR A 503 -3.71 6.83 -20.00
N VAL A 504 -4.29 8.03 -19.81
CA VAL A 504 -5.61 8.20 -19.18
C VAL A 504 -6.52 9.13 -19.97
N THR A 505 -6.09 10.36 -20.28
CA THR A 505 -7.01 11.40 -20.76
C THR A 505 -6.58 12.06 -22.06
N GLU A 506 -7.12 11.55 -23.16
CA GLU A 506 -7.26 12.28 -24.42
C GLU A 506 -8.73 12.75 -24.61
N HIS A 507 -9.05 13.26 -25.80
CA HIS A 507 -10.39 13.73 -26.15
C HIS A 507 -11.52 12.72 -25.84
N ASN A 508 -11.32 11.41 -26.09
CA ASN A 508 -12.37 10.41 -25.91
C ASN A 508 -12.76 10.23 -24.42
N MET A 509 -11.77 10.10 -23.54
CA MET A 509 -11.98 10.11 -22.09
C MET A 509 -12.62 11.44 -21.65
N ALA A 510 -12.11 12.58 -22.11
CA ALA A 510 -12.63 13.89 -21.71
C ALA A 510 -14.11 14.08 -22.09
N ILE A 511 -14.51 13.64 -23.29
CA ILE A 511 -15.92 13.64 -23.74
C ILE A 511 -16.79 12.82 -22.78
N HIS A 512 -16.40 11.58 -22.49
CA HIS A 512 -17.24 10.67 -21.70
C HIS A 512 -17.28 11.05 -20.22
N MET A 513 -16.17 11.56 -19.66
CA MET A 513 -16.17 12.17 -18.32
C MET A 513 -17.16 13.33 -18.25
N ALA A 514 -17.16 14.23 -19.24
CA ALA A 514 -18.09 15.36 -19.28
C ALA A 514 -19.54 14.90 -19.45
N LEU A 515 -19.84 13.94 -20.33
CA LEU A 515 -21.18 13.37 -20.49
C LEU A 515 -21.72 12.73 -19.20
N LEU A 516 -20.84 12.12 -18.41
CA LEU A 516 -21.20 11.46 -17.15
C LEU A 516 -21.12 12.40 -15.93
N GLY A 517 -21.09 13.71 -16.18
CA GLY A 517 -21.20 14.75 -15.15
C GLY A 517 -19.92 15.06 -14.39
N GLY A 518 -18.79 14.49 -14.81
CA GLY A 518 -17.44 14.85 -14.37
C GLY A 518 -16.74 15.80 -15.36
N VAL A 519 -15.40 15.84 -15.34
CA VAL A 519 -14.57 16.56 -16.32
C VAL A 519 -13.27 15.79 -16.56
N GLY A 520 -12.84 15.63 -17.82
CA GLY A 520 -11.51 15.09 -18.12
C GLY A 520 -10.50 16.17 -18.44
N VAL A 521 -9.30 16.08 -17.86
CA VAL A 521 -8.19 17.01 -18.12
C VAL A 521 -7.25 16.43 -19.16
N ILE A 522 -7.20 17.02 -20.35
CA ILE A 522 -6.35 16.55 -21.46
C ILE A 522 -4.86 16.78 -21.10
N HIS A 523 -4.02 15.76 -21.28
CA HIS A 523 -2.57 15.86 -21.02
C HIS A 523 -1.88 16.83 -21.99
N HIS A 524 -0.65 17.27 -21.66
CA HIS A 524 0.16 18.14 -22.53
C HIS A 524 1.44 17.47 -23.07
N ASN A 525 1.57 16.16 -22.90
CA ASN A 525 2.62 15.34 -23.53
C ASN A 525 2.37 15.12 -25.03
N CYS A 526 2.25 16.20 -25.79
CA CYS A 526 2.01 16.25 -27.24
C CYS A 526 2.26 17.66 -27.77
N SER A 527 2.17 17.86 -29.08
CA SER A 527 2.27 19.20 -29.69
C SER A 527 1.15 20.14 -29.23
N VAL A 528 1.31 21.44 -29.47
CA VAL A 528 0.27 22.45 -29.16
C VAL A 528 -0.97 22.21 -30.02
N GLU A 529 -0.75 21.89 -31.30
CA GLU A 529 -1.77 21.70 -32.31
C GLU A 529 -2.61 20.46 -32.03
N GLU A 530 -1.97 19.35 -31.66
CA GLU A 530 -2.67 18.11 -31.28
C GLU A 530 -3.54 18.33 -30.03
N GLN A 531 -2.98 19.00 -29.01
CA GLN A 531 -3.74 19.29 -27.78
C GLN A 531 -4.93 20.22 -28.05
N ALA A 532 -4.73 21.28 -28.84
CA ALA A 532 -5.79 22.18 -29.26
C ALA A 532 -6.86 21.47 -30.10
N ASN A 533 -6.46 20.52 -30.96
CA ASN A 533 -7.41 19.69 -31.69
C ASN A 533 -8.22 18.79 -30.76
N MET A 534 -7.61 18.17 -29.74
CA MET A 534 -8.34 17.40 -28.74
C MET A 534 -9.37 18.24 -27.99
N VAL A 535 -9.01 19.46 -27.57
CA VAL A 535 -9.96 20.43 -26.96
C VAL A 535 -11.12 20.70 -27.93
N ARG A 536 -10.81 21.01 -29.20
CA ARG A 536 -11.83 21.27 -30.22
C ARG A 536 -12.77 20.08 -30.43
N MET A 537 -12.25 18.86 -30.39
CA MET A 537 -13.08 17.63 -30.47
C MET A 537 -14.04 17.51 -29.29
N VAL A 538 -13.59 17.79 -28.05
CA VAL A 538 -14.47 17.81 -26.87
C VAL A 538 -15.56 18.87 -27.03
N LYS A 539 -15.18 20.11 -27.37
CA LYS A 539 -16.11 21.25 -27.49
C LYS A 539 -17.13 21.06 -28.61
N ARG A 540 -16.75 20.42 -29.72
CA ARG A 540 -17.64 20.14 -30.86
C ARG A 540 -18.48 18.89 -30.70
N PHE A 541 -18.22 18.04 -29.71
CA PHE A 541 -18.90 16.74 -29.58
C PHE A 541 -20.40 16.89 -29.34
N GLU A 542 -20.82 17.86 -28.54
CA GLU A 542 -22.24 18.17 -28.30
C GLU A 542 -22.40 19.68 -28.37
N ASN A 543 -23.43 20.16 -29.07
CA ASN A 543 -23.71 21.59 -29.20
C ASN A 543 -25.21 21.83 -29.04
N GLY A 544 -25.59 23.06 -28.66
CA GLY A 544 -26.95 23.55 -28.85
C GLY A 544 -27.14 23.98 -30.30
N PHE A 545 -26.56 25.13 -30.64
CA PHE A 545 -26.38 25.59 -32.00
C PHE A 545 -24.94 25.31 -32.44
N ILE A 546 -24.76 24.58 -33.54
CA ILE A 546 -23.45 24.40 -34.19
C ILE A 546 -23.16 25.68 -34.97
N THR A 547 -22.24 26.50 -34.46
CA THR A 547 -21.91 27.83 -35.01
C THR A 547 -20.96 27.78 -36.21
N ASP A 548 -20.22 26.68 -36.37
CA ASP A 548 -19.28 26.48 -37.48
C ASP A 548 -19.48 25.09 -38.11
N PRO A 549 -20.63 24.83 -38.77
CA PRO A 549 -20.88 23.57 -39.44
C PRO A 549 -20.01 23.44 -40.69
N ILE A 550 -19.51 22.23 -40.94
CA ILE A 550 -18.80 21.91 -42.18
C ILE A 550 -19.78 22.01 -43.35
N CYS A 551 -19.50 22.93 -44.28
CA CYS A 551 -20.30 23.19 -45.47
C CYS A 551 -19.62 22.58 -46.71
N LEU A 552 -20.40 22.05 -47.65
CA LEU A 552 -19.91 21.51 -48.93
C LEU A 552 -20.20 22.47 -50.07
N LYS A 553 -19.34 22.46 -51.09
CA LYS A 553 -19.60 23.12 -52.37
C LYS A 553 -20.56 22.26 -53.20
N PRO A 554 -21.36 22.85 -54.11
CA PRO A 554 -22.23 22.09 -55.01
C PRO A 554 -21.48 21.08 -55.88
N SER A 555 -20.20 21.35 -56.17
CA SER A 555 -19.29 20.51 -56.95
C SER A 555 -18.52 19.47 -56.15
N THR A 556 -18.62 19.48 -54.81
CA THR A 556 -17.99 18.44 -53.96
C THR A 556 -18.52 17.08 -54.39
N THR A 557 -17.67 16.07 -54.46
CA THR A 557 -18.04 14.72 -54.90
C THR A 557 -18.61 13.88 -53.77
N VAL A 558 -19.31 12.78 -54.11
CA VAL A 558 -19.77 11.79 -53.13
C VAL A 558 -18.59 11.15 -52.39
N ALA A 559 -17.45 10.92 -53.06
CA ALA A 559 -16.22 10.43 -52.46
C ALA A 559 -15.73 11.34 -51.33
N GLU A 560 -15.56 12.64 -51.63
CA GLU A 560 -15.11 13.64 -50.67
C GLU A 560 -16.07 13.76 -49.48
N ALA A 561 -17.39 13.70 -49.72
CA ALA A 561 -18.38 13.71 -48.65
C ALA A 561 -18.28 12.48 -47.72
N ARG A 562 -17.96 11.29 -48.28
CA ARG A 562 -17.70 10.07 -47.49
C ARG A 562 -16.40 10.19 -46.69
N GLU A 563 -15.32 10.70 -47.28
CA GLU A 563 -14.05 10.96 -46.60
C GLU A 563 -14.21 11.94 -45.44
N LEU A 564 -14.99 13.02 -45.62
CA LEU A 564 -15.30 13.96 -44.54
C LEU A 564 -16.06 13.27 -43.40
N LYS A 565 -17.00 12.38 -43.71
CA LYS A 565 -17.71 11.60 -42.70
C LYS A 565 -16.77 10.68 -41.94
N GLU A 566 -15.83 10.02 -42.61
CA GLU A 566 -14.83 9.15 -41.97
C GLU A 566 -13.86 9.97 -41.11
N LYS A 567 -13.36 11.09 -41.64
CA LYS A 567 -12.44 12.00 -40.95
C LYS A 567 -13.03 12.59 -39.67
N TRP A 568 -14.29 13.02 -39.72
CA TRP A 568 -14.93 13.74 -38.62
C TRP A 568 -15.85 12.87 -37.75
N GLY A 569 -16.18 11.66 -38.19
CA GLY A 569 -17.05 10.72 -37.47
C GLY A 569 -18.54 11.08 -37.48
N PHE A 570 -18.94 12.15 -38.18
CA PHE A 570 -20.34 12.55 -38.33
C PHE A 570 -20.67 12.93 -39.77
N GLY A 571 -21.97 12.94 -40.11
CA GLY A 571 -22.45 13.42 -41.39
C GLY A 571 -23.72 14.26 -41.27
N GLY A 572 -24.21 14.76 -42.41
CA GLY A 572 -25.26 15.77 -42.46
C GLY A 572 -24.67 17.15 -42.71
N PHE A 573 -24.04 17.32 -43.87
CA PHE A 573 -23.33 18.53 -44.26
C PHE A 573 -24.25 19.44 -45.08
N PRO A 574 -24.50 20.69 -44.64
CA PRO A 574 -25.19 21.67 -45.48
C PRO A 574 -24.36 21.97 -46.74
N VAL A 575 -25.06 22.15 -47.86
CA VAL A 575 -24.47 22.56 -49.13
C VAL A 575 -24.79 24.03 -49.33
N THR A 576 -23.76 24.87 -49.44
CA THR A 576 -23.89 26.32 -49.69
C THR A 576 -23.27 26.67 -51.03
N GLU A 577 -23.69 27.78 -51.66
CA GLU A 577 -23.26 28.14 -53.02
C GLU A 577 -21.73 28.13 -53.21
N ASN A 578 -20.99 28.67 -52.24
CA ASN A 578 -19.53 28.74 -52.27
C ASN A 578 -18.84 27.71 -51.35
N GLY A 579 -19.61 26.86 -50.66
CA GLY A 579 -19.13 25.89 -49.68
C GLY A 579 -18.62 26.47 -48.36
N THR A 580 -18.91 27.72 -48.04
CA THR A 580 -18.58 28.33 -46.73
C THR A 580 -19.84 28.66 -45.93
N LEU A 581 -19.68 28.83 -44.62
CA LEU A 581 -20.69 29.44 -43.75
C LEU A 581 -21.01 30.87 -44.23
N ARG A 582 -22.19 31.42 -43.86
CA ARG A 582 -22.68 32.74 -44.29
C ARG A 582 -22.85 32.88 -45.81
N SER A 583 -23.09 31.75 -46.49
CA SER A 583 -23.49 31.69 -47.89
C SER A 583 -24.85 31.02 -48.02
N LYS A 584 -25.55 31.29 -49.13
CA LYS A 584 -26.89 30.81 -49.41
C LYS A 584 -26.95 29.29 -49.33
N LEU A 585 -27.87 28.78 -48.52
CA LEU A 585 -28.10 27.35 -48.34
C LEU A 585 -28.88 26.79 -49.54
N VAL A 586 -28.31 25.81 -50.23
CA VAL A 586 -28.90 25.21 -51.44
C VAL A 586 -29.31 23.75 -51.26
N GLY A 587 -28.86 23.09 -50.20
CA GLY A 587 -29.23 21.71 -49.90
C GLY A 587 -28.57 21.17 -48.63
N ILE A 588 -28.80 19.89 -48.34
CA ILE A 588 -28.07 19.14 -47.30
C ILE A 588 -27.80 17.71 -47.76
N VAL A 589 -26.61 17.19 -47.45
CA VAL A 589 -26.22 15.80 -47.72
C VAL A 589 -26.07 15.06 -46.40
N THR A 590 -26.77 13.95 -46.27
CA THR A 590 -26.74 13.08 -45.09
C THR A 590 -26.08 11.74 -45.43
N PRO A 591 -25.68 10.95 -44.41
CA PRO A 591 -25.08 9.63 -44.66
C PRO A 591 -25.96 8.71 -45.52
N ARG A 592 -27.30 8.80 -45.40
CA ARG A 592 -28.24 7.98 -46.18
C ARG A 592 -28.18 8.28 -47.67
N ASP A 593 -27.99 9.55 -48.02
CA ASP A 593 -27.94 10.00 -49.42
C ASP A 593 -26.69 9.44 -50.11
N THR A 594 -25.58 9.32 -49.37
CA THR A 594 -24.32 8.76 -49.88
C THR A 594 -24.23 7.22 -49.77
N GLN A 595 -25.08 6.55 -48.98
CA GLN A 595 -24.83 5.18 -48.51
C GLN A 595 -24.84 4.13 -49.64
N PHE A 596 -25.79 4.25 -50.56
CA PHE A 596 -25.98 3.31 -51.67
C PHE A 596 -25.76 3.94 -53.04
N HIS A 597 -25.10 5.10 -53.09
CA HIS A 597 -24.77 5.75 -54.35
C HIS A 597 -23.55 5.07 -55.00
N ASN A 598 -23.73 4.60 -56.24
CA ASN A 598 -22.73 3.75 -56.91
C ASN A 598 -21.57 4.54 -57.53
N ASN A 599 -21.78 5.82 -57.89
CA ASN A 599 -20.77 6.63 -58.55
C ASN A 599 -20.10 7.60 -57.56
N ALA A 600 -18.86 7.31 -57.19
CA ALA A 600 -18.10 8.13 -56.24
C ALA A 600 -17.80 9.56 -56.76
N SER A 601 -17.75 9.73 -58.10
CA SER A 601 -17.40 11.00 -58.75
C SER A 601 -18.60 11.93 -59.00
N SER A 602 -19.84 11.48 -58.73
CA SER A 602 -21.02 12.34 -58.84
C SER A 602 -20.90 13.55 -57.91
N PRO A 603 -21.30 14.76 -58.34
CA PRO A 603 -21.39 15.91 -57.46
C PRO A 603 -22.52 15.75 -56.44
N VAL A 604 -22.35 16.34 -55.26
CA VAL A 604 -23.34 16.28 -54.16
C VAL A 604 -24.70 16.86 -54.54
N THR A 605 -24.75 17.74 -55.53
CA THR A 605 -26.01 18.31 -56.06
C THR A 605 -26.97 17.28 -56.67
N GLU A 606 -26.46 16.13 -57.12
CA GLU A 606 -27.30 15.02 -57.64
C GLU A 606 -28.02 14.26 -56.52
N ILE A 607 -27.46 14.27 -55.31
CA ILE A 607 -27.95 13.44 -54.19
C ILE A 607 -28.47 14.24 -53.00
N MET A 608 -28.19 15.55 -52.93
CA MET A 608 -28.58 16.38 -51.78
C MET A 608 -30.09 16.59 -51.70
N SER A 609 -30.61 16.65 -50.48
CA SER A 609 -31.99 17.06 -50.25
C SER A 609 -32.14 18.57 -50.47
N LYS A 610 -33.12 18.96 -51.29
CA LYS A 610 -33.47 20.37 -51.58
C LYS A 610 -34.70 20.88 -50.81
N ASP A 611 -35.59 19.96 -50.41
CA ASP A 611 -36.72 20.28 -49.54
C ASP A 611 -36.26 20.32 -48.07
N LEU A 612 -35.91 21.52 -47.62
CA LEU A 612 -35.30 21.75 -46.32
C LEU A 612 -36.29 22.37 -45.34
N VAL A 613 -36.42 21.74 -44.17
CA VAL A 613 -36.99 22.41 -43.00
C VAL A 613 -35.90 23.26 -42.40
N THR A 614 -36.09 24.58 -42.34
CA THR A 614 -35.16 25.54 -41.74
C THR A 614 -35.85 26.35 -40.63
N ALA A 615 -35.05 27.06 -39.83
CA ALA A 615 -35.55 28.06 -38.88
C ALA A 615 -34.77 29.38 -39.05
N LYS A 616 -35.38 30.50 -38.63
CA LYS A 616 -34.79 31.83 -38.78
C LYS A 616 -33.75 32.14 -37.69
N GLU A 617 -32.76 32.97 -38.02
CA GLU A 617 -31.83 33.56 -37.06
C GLU A 617 -32.59 34.30 -35.94
N GLY A 618 -32.08 34.25 -34.71
CA GLY A 618 -32.72 34.82 -33.52
C GLY A 618 -33.68 33.88 -32.78
N ILE A 619 -33.97 32.70 -33.33
CA ILE A 619 -34.79 31.68 -32.66
C ILE A 619 -34.15 31.17 -31.37
N SER A 620 -34.96 30.90 -30.34
CA SER A 620 -34.45 30.28 -29.11
C SER A 620 -34.13 28.80 -29.32
N LEU A 621 -33.20 28.26 -28.53
CA LEU A 621 -32.83 26.84 -28.60
C LEU A 621 -34.04 25.92 -28.36
N ASN A 622 -34.94 26.28 -27.45
CA ASN A 622 -36.13 25.47 -27.14
C ASN A 622 -37.13 25.41 -28.29
N GLU A 623 -37.35 26.54 -28.97
CA GLU A 623 -38.22 26.59 -30.15
C GLU A 623 -37.59 25.81 -31.32
N ALA A 624 -36.29 26.00 -31.57
CA ALA A 624 -35.56 25.26 -32.60
C ALA A 624 -35.60 23.74 -32.35
N ASN A 625 -35.42 23.31 -31.10
CA ASN A 625 -35.56 21.90 -30.71
C ASN A 625 -36.97 21.36 -30.96
N THR A 626 -38.01 22.18 -30.75
CA THR A 626 -39.40 21.81 -31.04
C THR A 626 -39.63 21.63 -32.54
N ILE A 627 -39.09 22.51 -33.38
CA ILE A 627 -39.16 22.39 -34.85
C ILE A 627 -38.45 21.11 -35.31
N LEU A 628 -37.23 20.86 -34.82
CA LEU A 628 -36.45 19.67 -35.18
C LEU A 628 -37.14 18.37 -34.74
N SER A 629 -37.74 18.35 -33.55
CA SER A 629 -38.52 17.22 -33.06
C SER A 629 -39.75 16.94 -33.93
N LYS A 630 -40.53 17.98 -34.26
CA LYS A 630 -41.73 17.87 -35.11
C LYS A 630 -41.40 17.45 -36.55
N SER A 631 -40.33 17.98 -37.13
CA SER A 631 -39.93 17.64 -38.51
C SER A 631 -39.43 16.20 -38.66
N LYS A 632 -39.02 15.57 -37.54
CA LYS A 632 -38.41 14.24 -37.47
C LYS A 632 -37.14 14.10 -38.33
N LYS A 633 -36.58 15.22 -38.83
CA LYS A 633 -35.33 15.24 -39.61
C LYS A 633 -34.12 15.11 -38.68
N GLY A 634 -32.96 14.79 -39.26
CA GLY A 634 -31.72 14.63 -38.49
C GLY A 634 -31.00 15.94 -38.16
N LYS A 635 -31.27 17.00 -38.93
CA LYS A 635 -30.61 18.30 -38.87
C LYS A 635 -31.64 19.41 -39.10
N LEU A 636 -31.40 20.59 -38.50
CA LEU A 636 -32.19 21.80 -38.71
C LEU A 636 -31.24 22.97 -39.02
N PRO A 637 -31.11 23.39 -40.29
CA PRO A 637 -30.35 24.59 -40.65
C PRO A 637 -31.03 25.87 -40.16
N ILE A 638 -30.24 26.77 -39.61
CA ILE A 638 -30.67 28.12 -39.23
C ILE A 638 -30.19 29.10 -40.28
N VAL A 639 -31.09 29.92 -40.81
CA VAL A 639 -30.81 30.85 -41.91
C VAL A 639 -31.22 32.27 -41.57
N ASP A 640 -30.54 33.26 -42.14
CA ASP A 640 -30.97 34.66 -42.11
C ASP A 640 -32.13 34.92 -43.08
N ASP A 641 -32.61 36.17 -43.15
CA ASP A 641 -33.71 36.56 -44.05
C ASP A 641 -33.33 36.47 -45.55
N GLN A 642 -32.05 36.36 -45.89
CA GLN A 642 -31.55 36.19 -47.25
C GLN A 642 -31.35 34.71 -47.62
N GLY A 643 -31.57 33.80 -46.67
CA GLY A 643 -31.38 32.35 -46.84
C GLY A 643 -29.93 31.89 -46.69
N ASN A 644 -29.04 32.72 -46.15
CA ASN A 644 -27.67 32.31 -45.86
C ASN A 644 -27.61 31.46 -44.60
N LEU A 645 -26.77 30.43 -44.59
CA LEU A 645 -26.59 29.56 -43.44
C LEU A 645 -25.86 30.30 -42.30
N ILE A 646 -26.49 30.29 -41.12
CA ILE A 646 -25.99 30.91 -39.88
C ILE A 646 -25.46 29.86 -38.91
N SER A 647 -26.24 28.79 -38.69
CA SER A 647 -25.88 27.70 -37.78
C SER A 647 -26.67 26.43 -38.11
N LEU A 648 -26.40 25.34 -37.40
CA LEU A 648 -27.05 24.05 -37.58
C LEU A 648 -27.40 23.42 -36.23
N LEU A 649 -28.58 22.81 -36.10
CA LEU A 649 -28.87 21.92 -34.98
C LEU A 649 -28.86 20.46 -35.44
N SER A 650 -28.48 19.56 -34.54
CA SER A 650 -28.49 18.13 -34.79
C SER A 650 -29.41 17.38 -33.82
N ARG A 651 -30.21 16.46 -34.36
CA ARG A 651 -31.08 15.60 -33.54
C ARG A 651 -30.26 14.69 -32.62
N SER A 652 -29.03 14.35 -33.00
CA SER A 652 -28.10 13.60 -32.16
C SER A 652 -27.83 14.31 -30.84
N ASP A 653 -27.78 15.64 -30.82
CA ASP A 653 -27.44 16.40 -29.62
C ASP A 653 -28.61 16.43 -28.65
N LEU A 654 -29.85 16.46 -29.17
CA LEU A 654 -31.05 16.25 -28.35
C LEU A 654 -31.06 14.86 -27.70
N MET A 655 -30.68 13.82 -28.46
CA MET A 655 -30.59 12.46 -27.92
C MET A 655 -29.48 12.33 -26.87
N LYS A 656 -28.32 12.96 -27.08
CA LYS A 656 -27.23 13.01 -26.09
C LYS A 656 -27.70 13.66 -24.80
N ASN A 657 -28.36 14.81 -24.88
CA ASN A 657 -28.89 15.49 -23.69
C ASN A 657 -29.96 14.66 -22.95
N LEU A 658 -30.76 13.87 -23.67
CA LEU A 658 -31.72 12.95 -23.07
C LEU A 658 -31.03 11.77 -22.37
N HIS A 659 -30.03 11.15 -23.01
CA HIS A 659 -29.31 10.00 -22.46
C HIS A 659 -28.31 10.36 -21.35
N PHE A 660 -27.79 11.59 -21.37
CA PHE A 660 -26.79 12.09 -20.42
C PHE A 660 -27.31 13.34 -19.70
N PRO A 661 -28.30 13.20 -18.79
CA PRO A 661 -28.93 14.33 -18.13
C PRO A 661 -28.00 15.03 -17.11
N LEU A 662 -26.97 14.34 -16.63
CA LEU A 662 -25.99 14.87 -15.68
C LEU A 662 -24.78 15.54 -16.36
N ALA A 663 -24.76 15.62 -17.69
CA ALA A 663 -23.60 16.06 -18.43
C ALA A 663 -23.14 17.49 -18.06
N SER A 664 -21.82 17.61 -17.86
CA SER A 664 -21.08 18.84 -17.56
C SER A 664 -20.98 19.71 -18.80
N LYS A 665 -21.81 20.76 -18.88
CA LYS A 665 -21.93 21.64 -20.04
C LYS A 665 -21.77 23.10 -19.67
N VAL A 666 -21.24 23.88 -20.61
CA VAL A 666 -21.24 25.34 -20.54
C VAL A 666 -22.70 25.84 -20.69
N PRO A 667 -23.19 26.65 -19.74
CA PRO A 667 -24.51 27.28 -19.86
C PRO A 667 -24.62 28.10 -21.16
N GLY A 668 -25.79 28.09 -21.78
CA GLY A 668 -26.05 28.80 -23.05
C GLY A 668 -25.62 28.03 -24.29
N THR A 669 -24.35 27.66 -24.43
CA THR A 669 -23.83 26.98 -25.64
C THR A 669 -24.20 25.50 -25.71
N LYS A 670 -24.46 24.87 -24.55
CA LYS A 670 -24.66 23.42 -24.37
C LYS A 670 -23.45 22.57 -24.75
N GLN A 671 -22.30 23.18 -25.01
CA GLN A 671 -21.05 22.46 -25.26
C GLN A 671 -20.55 21.80 -23.98
N LEU A 672 -19.93 20.62 -24.11
CA LEU A 672 -19.27 19.97 -22.98
C LEU A 672 -18.18 20.88 -22.41
N LEU A 673 -17.98 20.80 -21.08
CA LEU A 673 -16.83 21.43 -20.43
C LEU A 673 -15.54 20.74 -20.87
N SER A 674 -14.52 21.53 -21.21
CA SER A 674 -13.19 21.05 -21.59
C SER A 674 -12.13 21.59 -20.63
N ALA A 675 -11.24 20.70 -20.19
CA ALA A 675 -10.10 21.02 -19.37
C ALA A 675 -8.81 20.46 -20.00
N ALA A 676 -7.69 21.16 -19.81
CA ALA A 676 -6.39 20.77 -20.32
C ALA A 676 -5.28 21.18 -19.35
N ALA A 677 -4.23 20.36 -19.29
CA ALA A 677 -3.02 20.67 -18.56
C ALA A 677 -2.06 21.50 -19.42
N ILE A 678 -1.22 22.33 -18.79
CA ILE A 678 -0.05 22.97 -19.40
C ILE A 678 1.10 23.02 -18.39
N GLY A 679 2.32 23.27 -18.87
CA GLY A 679 3.46 23.58 -18.01
C GLY A 679 3.41 25.02 -17.46
N THR A 680 4.55 25.50 -16.98
CA THR A 680 4.68 26.84 -16.36
C THR A 680 5.73 27.71 -17.04
N ARG A 681 6.27 27.27 -18.18
CA ARG A 681 7.34 27.98 -18.89
C ARG A 681 6.76 29.04 -19.85
N GLU A 682 7.60 29.95 -20.32
CA GLU A 682 7.17 31.01 -21.23
C GLU A 682 6.53 30.47 -22.52
N ASN A 683 7.05 29.37 -23.07
CA ASN A 683 6.49 28.73 -24.26
C ASN A 683 5.08 28.17 -24.03
N ASP A 684 4.70 27.83 -22.78
CA ASP A 684 3.35 27.37 -22.46
C ASP A 684 2.30 28.48 -22.59
N LYS A 685 2.72 29.76 -22.65
CA LYS A 685 1.80 30.87 -22.93
C LYS A 685 1.20 30.74 -24.32
N GLU A 686 2.00 30.41 -25.34
CA GLU A 686 1.53 30.17 -26.71
C GLU A 686 0.61 28.96 -26.78
N ARG A 687 0.99 27.87 -26.10
CA ARG A 687 0.13 26.69 -25.93
C ARG A 687 -1.24 27.11 -25.41
N LEU A 688 -1.30 27.86 -24.31
CA LEU A 688 -2.59 28.29 -23.75
C LEU A 688 -3.39 29.16 -24.72
N ARG A 689 -2.76 30.07 -25.48
CA ARG A 689 -3.48 30.88 -26.49
C ARG A 689 -4.24 29.99 -27.48
N ALA A 690 -3.56 28.97 -28.01
CA ALA A 690 -4.16 28.03 -28.97
C ALA A 690 -5.27 27.17 -28.33
N LEU A 691 -5.12 26.75 -27.07
CA LEU A 691 -6.17 26.02 -26.36
C LEU A 691 -7.41 26.89 -26.09
N VAL A 692 -7.21 28.15 -25.68
CA VAL A 692 -8.30 29.10 -25.48
C VAL A 692 -9.04 29.39 -26.78
N GLU A 693 -8.31 29.55 -27.89
CA GLU A 693 -8.90 29.68 -29.22
C GLU A 693 -9.72 28.43 -29.62
N ALA A 694 -9.28 27.24 -29.22
CA ALA A 694 -10.03 26.00 -29.40
C ALA A 694 -11.28 25.88 -28.49
N GLY A 695 -11.46 26.80 -27.53
CA GLY A 695 -12.61 26.87 -26.64
C GLY A 695 -12.40 26.24 -25.27
N LEU A 696 -11.16 26.20 -24.76
CA LEU A 696 -10.84 25.68 -23.42
C LEU A 696 -11.56 26.48 -22.31
N ASP A 697 -12.18 25.77 -21.35
CA ASP A 697 -12.88 26.39 -20.22
C ASP A 697 -12.00 26.43 -18.95
N ILE A 698 -11.20 25.38 -18.73
CA ILE A 698 -10.40 25.18 -17.51
C ILE A 698 -8.96 24.82 -17.88
N VAL A 699 -8.00 25.54 -17.29
CA VAL A 699 -6.57 25.20 -17.40
C VAL A 699 -6.04 24.69 -16.07
N VAL A 700 -5.30 23.57 -16.13
CA VAL A 700 -4.60 22.99 -14.97
C VAL A 700 -3.10 23.21 -15.15
N LEU A 701 -2.45 23.88 -14.20
CA LEU A 701 -1.00 24.05 -14.21
C LEU A 701 -0.37 22.78 -13.62
N ASP A 702 0.32 22.01 -14.45
CA ASP A 702 0.81 20.68 -14.09
C ASP A 702 2.27 20.76 -13.60
N SER A 703 2.46 20.47 -12.31
CA SER A 703 3.78 20.40 -11.68
C SER A 703 3.75 19.43 -10.50
N SER A 704 4.88 18.77 -10.22
CA SER A 704 5.01 17.99 -8.98
C SER A 704 5.02 18.86 -7.72
N GLN A 705 5.54 20.09 -7.83
CA GLN A 705 5.65 21.05 -6.72
C GLN A 705 5.29 22.46 -7.23
N GLY A 706 4.01 22.83 -7.09
CA GLY A 706 3.46 24.02 -7.73
C GLY A 706 3.82 25.35 -7.10
N ASN A 707 4.33 25.36 -5.87
CA ASN A 707 4.76 26.59 -5.20
C ASN A 707 6.13 27.03 -5.73
N SER A 708 6.10 27.70 -6.88
CA SER A 708 7.27 28.23 -7.59
C SER A 708 6.97 29.60 -8.17
N ILE A 709 8.01 30.42 -8.35
CA ILE A 709 7.89 31.73 -9.01
C ILE A 709 7.26 31.60 -10.41
N TYR A 710 7.61 30.55 -11.15
CA TYR A 710 7.11 30.30 -12.51
C TYR A 710 5.60 30.11 -12.53
N GLN A 711 5.07 29.30 -11.61
CA GLN A 711 3.63 29.05 -11.56
C GLN A 711 2.87 30.28 -11.06
N LEU A 712 3.38 30.99 -10.05
CA LEU A 712 2.75 32.21 -9.53
C LEU A 712 2.62 33.28 -10.61
N ASP A 713 3.66 33.47 -11.41
CA ASP A 713 3.65 34.45 -12.50
C ASP A 713 2.76 34.00 -13.66
N MET A 714 2.75 32.70 -13.99
CA MET A 714 1.82 32.13 -14.95
C MET A 714 0.37 32.36 -14.53
N ILE A 715 -0.01 32.09 -13.26
CA ILE A 715 -1.37 32.32 -12.75
C ILE A 715 -1.77 33.79 -12.95
N ARG A 716 -0.94 34.73 -12.51
CA ARG A 716 -1.21 36.18 -12.65
C ARG A 716 -1.37 36.58 -14.12
N TRP A 717 -0.51 36.06 -14.99
CA TRP A 717 -0.60 36.32 -16.42
C TRP A 717 -1.89 35.77 -17.04
N ILE A 718 -2.31 34.55 -16.68
CA ILE A 718 -3.56 33.95 -17.18
C ILE A 718 -4.75 34.76 -16.71
N LYS A 719 -4.84 35.09 -15.41
CA LYS A 719 -5.98 35.88 -14.88
C LYS A 719 -6.08 37.27 -15.51
N LYS A 720 -4.95 37.87 -15.89
CA LYS A 720 -4.90 39.15 -16.63
C LYS A 720 -5.31 38.99 -18.10
N THR A 721 -4.83 37.96 -18.78
CA THR A 721 -4.95 37.80 -20.24
C THR A 721 -6.26 37.12 -20.64
N PHE A 722 -6.70 36.12 -19.87
CA PHE A 722 -7.85 35.28 -20.11
C PHE A 722 -8.75 35.21 -18.86
N PRO A 723 -9.39 36.32 -18.47
CA PRO A 723 -10.14 36.40 -17.21
C PRO A 723 -11.34 35.44 -17.13
N LYS A 724 -11.80 34.92 -18.27
CA LYS A 724 -12.92 33.96 -18.37
C LYS A 724 -12.49 32.50 -18.21
N VAL A 725 -11.20 32.20 -18.32
CA VAL A 725 -10.67 30.84 -18.16
C VAL A 725 -10.43 30.60 -16.68
N GLU A 726 -10.94 29.47 -16.17
CA GLU A 726 -10.71 29.09 -14.78
C GLU A 726 -9.35 28.40 -14.63
N VAL A 727 -8.60 28.76 -13.60
CA VAL A 727 -7.22 28.31 -13.38
C VAL A 727 -7.12 27.42 -12.15
N ILE A 728 -6.65 26.20 -12.33
CA ILE A 728 -6.36 25.27 -11.23
C ILE A 728 -4.85 25.17 -11.06
N GLY A 729 -4.35 25.60 -9.90
CA GLY A 729 -2.92 25.54 -9.56
C GLY A 729 -2.57 24.31 -8.73
N GLY A 730 -1.31 23.87 -8.83
CA GLY A 730 -0.82 22.71 -8.10
C GLY A 730 0.48 22.12 -8.68
N ASN A 731 0.96 21.00 -8.14
CA ASN A 731 0.39 20.32 -6.99
C ASN A 731 0.89 20.91 -5.65
N VAL A 732 0.06 20.83 -4.62
CA VAL A 732 0.37 21.27 -3.24
C VAL A 732 0.05 20.17 -2.22
N VAL A 733 0.72 20.16 -1.07
CA VAL A 733 0.45 19.25 0.07
C VAL A 733 0.47 19.96 1.44
N THR A 734 0.75 21.26 1.46
CA THR A 734 0.77 22.09 2.69
C THR A 734 -0.02 23.38 2.53
N ARG A 735 -0.43 23.96 3.67
CA ARG A 735 -1.09 25.28 3.74
C ARG A 735 -0.18 26.38 3.18
N ASP A 736 1.12 26.29 3.46
CA ASP A 736 2.12 27.27 3.04
C ASP A 736 2.33 27.29 1.52
N GLN A 737 2.11 26.16 0.85
CA GLN A 737 2.07 26.12 -0.62
C GLN A 737 0.73 26.63 -1.16
N ALA A 738 -0.38 26.33 -0.49
CA ALA A 738 -1.70 26.76 -0.93
C ALA A 738 -1.88 28.28 -0.88
N ALA A 739 -1.42 28.93 0.20
CA ALA A 739 -1.58 30.38 0.41
C ALA A 739 -1.06 31.27 -0.75
N PRO A 740 0.19 31.13 -1.23
CA PRO A 740 0.68 31.97 -2.32
C PRO A 740 -0.04 31.72 -3.65
N LEU A 741 -0.44 30.47 -3.94
CA LEU A 741 -1.23 30.15 -5.13
C LEU A 741 -2.62 30.78 -5.08
N ILE A 742 -3.31 30.70 -3.93
CA ILE A 742 -4.58 31.38 -3.71
C ILE A 742 -4.43 32.89 -3.87
N ALA A 743 -3.38 33.48 -3.28
CA ALA A 743 -3.11 34.92 -3.38
C ALA A 743 -2.77 35.36 -4.82
N ALA A 744 -2.15 34.49 -5.63
CA ALA A 744 -1.90 34.75 -7.04
C ALA A 744 -3.18 34.74 -7.89
N GLY A 745 -4.26 34.13 -7.40
CA GLY A 745 -5.59 34.20 -8.01
C GLY A 745 -6.08 32.89 -8.65
N VAL A 746 -5.66 31.73 -8.15
CA VAL A 746 -6.24 30.45 -8.61
C VAL A 746 -7.74 30.35 -8.28
N ASP A 747 -8.47 29.65 -9.15
CA ASP A 747 -9.89 29.33 -8.99
C ASP A 747 -10.11 27.93 -8.42
N GLY A 748 -9.07 27.11 -8.36
CA GLY A 748 -9.06 25.79 -7.71
C GLY A 748 -7.63 25.35 -7.37
N LEU A 749 -7.50 24.37 -6.48
CA LEU A 749 -6.21 23.77 -6.11
C LEU A 749 -6.19 22.27 -6.40
N ARG A 750 -5.05 21.75 -6.87
CA ARG A 750 -4.77 20.33 -7.02
C ARG A 750 -3.84 19.84 -5.91
N ILE A 751 -4.32 18.91 -5.10
CA ILE A 751 -3.63 18.42 -3.89
C ILE A 751 -3.05 17.03 -4.13
N GLY A 752 -1.74 16.86 -3.91
CA GLY A 752 -1.11 15.54 -3.83
C GLY A 752 0.31 15.51 -4.39
N MET A 753 1.24 14.89 -3.66
CA MET A 753 2.64 14.71 -4.05
C MET A 753 3.15 13.37 -3.52
N GLY A 754 3.48 12.46 -4.44
CA GLY A 754 3.95 11.09 -4.12
C GLY A 754 2.86 10.05 -3.83
N ALA A 755 1.58 10.43 -3.78
CA ALA A 755 0.48 9.49 -3.52
C ALA A 755 -0.01 8.72 -4.76
N GLY A 756 0.43 9.09 -5.97
CA GLY A 756 0.00 8.46 -7.21
C GLY A 756 0.50 7.03 -7.36
N SER A 757 -0.31 6.13 -7.94
CA SER A 757 0.03 4.70 -8.05
C SER A 757 1.26 4.37 -8.92
N ALA A 758 1.70 5.30 -9.76
CA ALA A 758 2.91 5.19 -10.58
C ALA A 758 3.95 6.27 -10.22
N CYS A 759 3.81 6.92 -9.07
CA CYS A 759 4.70 7.98 -8.61
C CYS A 759 5.64 7.42 -7.54
N ILE A 760 6.94 7.71 -7.68
CA ILE A 760 7.99 7.33 -6.72
C ILE A 760 8.69 8.56 -6.14
N THR A 761 8.10 9.77 -6.28
CA THR A 761 8.69 11.03 -5.79
C THR A 761 9.04 10.99 -4.30
N GLN A 762 8.23 10.35 -3.45
CA GLN A 762 8.54 10.25 -2.02
C GLN A 762 9.80 9.42 -1.76
N GLU A 763 9.97 8.31 -2.47
CA GLU A 763 11.14 7.44 -2.33
C GLU A 763 12.40 8.11 -2.87
N VAL A 764 12.32 8.69 -4.08
CA VAL A 764 13.49 9.21 -4.78
C VAL A 764 13.89 10.60 -4.27
N MET A 765 12.92 11.48 -4.00
CA MET A 765 13.20 12.87 -3.59
C MET A 765 13.15 13.07 -2.07
N ALA A 766 12.65 12.10 -1.29
CA ALA A 766 12.33 12.27 0.13
C ALA A 766 11.32 13.42 0.41
N VAL A 767 10.56 13.84 -0.62
CA VAL A 767 9.60 14.95 -0.52
C VAL A 767 8.21 14.45 -0.94
N GLY A 768 7.24 14.69 -0.06
CA GLY A 768 5.83 14.38 -0.28
C GLY A 768 5.09 14.39 1.06
N ARG A 769 3.84 13.91 1.06
CA ARG A 769 3.05 13.83 2.30
C ARG A 769 1.91 12.81 2.17
N PRO A 770 1.51 12.12 3.24
CA PRO A 770 0.31 11.27 3.25
C PRO A 770 -0.94 12.02 2.77
N GLN A 771 -1.69 11.38 1.88
CA GLN A 771 -2.71 12.06 1.09
C GLN A 771 -3.90 12.56 1.93
N ALA A 772 -4.37 11.79 2.91
CA ALA A 772 -5.51 12.19 3.73
C ALA A 772 -5.18 13.43 4.56
N THR A 773 -4.02 13.45 5.22
CA THR A 773 -3.53 14.65 5.92
C THR A 773 -3.34 15.85 5.00
N SER A 774 -2.81 15.63 3.79
CA SER A 774 -2.61 16.70 2.81
C SER A 774 -3.93 17.34 2.39
N VAL A 775 -4.93 16.50 2.03
CA VAL A 775 -6.26 16.94 1.65
C VAL A 775 -6.91 17.73 2.78
N PHE A 776 -6.93 17.18 4.00
CA PHE A 776 -7.55 17.85 5.13
C PHE A 776 -6.96 19.23 5.41
N ARG A 777 -5.62 19.31 5.55
CA ARG A 777 -4.96 20.58 5.93
C ARG A 777 -5.04 21.65 4.85
N VAL A 778 -4.94 21.27 3.58
CA VAL A 778 -5.03 22.22 2.47
C VAL A 778 -6.48 22.65 2.24
N ALA A 779 -7.43 21.70 2.23
CA ALA A 779 -8.84 22.01 2.01
C ALA A 779 -9.44 22.87 3.13
N GLU A 780 -9.11 22.58 4.39
CA GLU A 780 -9.51 23.40 5.55
C GLU A 780 -9.08 24.87 5.37
N PHE A 781 -7.83 25.09 4.94
CA PHE A 781 -7.32 26.43 4.69
C PHE A 781 -7.95 27.09 3.44
N ALA A 782 -8.03 26.36 2.33
CA ALA A 782 -8.55 26.84 1.06
C ALA A 782 -10.05 27.21 1.14
N ALA A 783 -10.83 26.47 1.94
CA ALA A 783 -12.25 26.72 2.17
C ALA A 783 -12.51 28.12 2.75
N ARG A 784 -11.59 28.67 3.56
CA ARG A 784 -11.69 30.05 4.10
C ARG A 784 -11.74 31.11 3.01
N PHE A 785 -11.20 30.81 1.84
CA PHE A 785 -11.16 31.69 0.69
C PHE A 785 -12.14 31.27 -0.41
N GLY A 786 -12.98 30.25 -0.17
CA GLY A 786 -13.90 29.70 -1.16
C GLY A 786 -13.22 29.06 -2.36
N VAL A 787 -12.01 28.51 -2.20
CA VAL A 787 -11.25 27.82 -3.26
C VAL A 787 -11.48 26.31 -3.15
N PRO A 788 -12.12 25.68 -4.15
CA PRO A 788 -12.29 24.23 -4.19
C PRO A 788 -10.97 23.50 -4.37
N CYS A 789 -10.92 22.26 -3.88
CA CYS A 789 -9.72 21.43 -3.93
C CYS A 789 -9.99 20.08 -4.59
N ILE A 790 -9.07 19.66 -5.45
CA ILE A 790 -9.05 18.35 -6.09
C ILE A 790 -8.09 17.44 -5.31
N ALA A 791 -8.56 16.30 -4.81
CA ALA A 791 -7.68 15.27 -4.27
C ALA A 791 -7.13 14.39 -5.39
N ASP A 792 -5.82 14.46 -5.63
CA ASP A 792 -5.14 13.77 -6.73
C ASP A 792 -4.10 12.75 -6.21
N GLY A 793 -4.32 11.46 -6.55
CA GLY A 793 -3.48 10.35 -6.13
C GLY A 793 -4.03 9.57 -4.92
N GLY A 794 -3.61 8.29 -4.80
CA GLY A 794 -3.99 7.38 -3.71
C GLY A 794 -5.41 6.79 -3.81
N ILE A 795 -6.19 7.14 -4.84
CA ILE A 795 -7.58 6.71 -4.99
C ILE A 795 -7.66 5.43 -5.81
N GLN A 796 -8.19 4.36 -5.20
CA GLN A 796 -8.28 3.03 -5.81
C GLN A 796 -9.69 2.43 -5.79
N ASN A 797 -10.60 2.98 -4.98
CA ASN A 797 -11.94 2.46 -4.78
C ASN A 797 -12.89 3.57 -4.30
N VAL A 798 -14.18 3.26 -4.24
CA VAL A 798 -15.25 4.16 -3.76
C VAL A 798 -14.97 4.68 -2.35
N GLY A 799 -14.48 3.83 -1.43
CA GLY A 799 -14.17 4.24 -0.07
C GLY A 799 -13.13 5.36 0.00
N HIS A 800 -12.11 5.33 -0.85
CA HIS A 800 -11.10 6.41 -0.92
C HIS A 800 -11.71 7.71 -1.45
N ILE A 801 -12.63 7.63 -2.42
CA ILE A 801 -13.36 8.80 -2.94
C ILE A 801 -14.14 9.47 -1.80
N VAL A 802 -14.94 8.68 -1.07
CA VAL A 802 -15.77 9.19 0.03
C VAL A 802 -14.90 9.81 1.11
N LYS A 803 -13.81 9.14 1.50
CA LYS A 803 -12.87 9.66 2.50
C LYS A 803 -12.21 10.96 2.06
N ALA A 804 -11.77 11.07 0.81
CA ALA A 804 -11.20 12.31 0.28
C ALA A 804 -12.20 13.48 0.36
N ILE A 805 -13.45 13.26 -0.08
CA ILE A 805 -14.51 14.28 -0.04
C ILE A 805 -14.84 14.68 1.41
N THR A 806 -14.90 13.70 2.30
CA THR A 806 -15.15 13.87 3.73
C THR A 806 -14.10 14.77 4.37
N LEU A 807 -12.83 14.65 3.94
CA LEU A 807 -11.73 15.47 4.41
C LEU A 807 -11.66 16.86 3.76
N GLY A 808 -12.68 17.25 2.97
CA GLY A 808 -12.81 18.59 2.42
C GLY A 808 -12.44 18.71 0.93
N ALA A 809 -12.00 17.64 0.27
CA ALA A 809 -11.86 17.68 -1.18
C ALA A 809 -13.22 17.96 -1.82
N SER A 810 -13.25 18.90 -2.76
CA SER A 810 -14.47 19.20 -3.53
C SER A 810 -14.66 18.22 -4.67
N THR A 811 -13.56 17.80 -5.31
CA THR A 811 -13.56 16.77 -6.35
C THR A 811 -12.36 15.83 -6.17
N ILE A 812 -12.37 14.72 -6.90
CA ILE A 812 -11.30 13.73 -6.91
C ILE A 812 -10.73 13.56 -8.30
N MET A 813 -9.43 13.30 -8.40
CA MET A 813 -8.74 13.03 -9.66
C MET A 813 -8.25 11.59 -9.71
N MET A 814 -8.61 10.90 -10.79
CA MET A 814 -8.34 9.48 -10.99
C MET A 814 -7.40 9.27 -12.17
N GLY A 815 -6.23 8.68 -11.90
CA GLY A 815 -5.32 8.14 -12.91
C GLY A 815 -5.55 6.64 -13.08
N GLY A 816 -4.84 5.84 -12.28
CA GLY A 816 -4.85 4.37 -12.36
C GLY A 816 -6.22 3.69 -12.25
N LEU A 817 -7.25 4.35 -11.69
CA LEU A 817 -8.61 3.81 -11.61
C LEU A 817 -9.35 3.89 -12.97
N LEU A 818 -9.04 4.89 -13.79
CA LEU A 818 -9.59 5.10 -15.13
C LEU A 818 -8.67 4.60 -16.26
N ALA A 819 -7.39 4.35 -15.95
CA ALA A 819 -6.48 3.68 -16.86
C ALA A 819 -7.01 2.30 -17.27
N ALA A 820 -6.71 1.89 -18.51
CA ALA A 820 -7.17 0.64 -19.12
C ALA A 820 -8.69 0.50 -19.25
N THR A 821 -9.43 1.62 -19.24
CA THR A 821 -10.81 1.64 -19.75
C THR A 821 -10.82 1.77 -21.27
N THR A 822 -11.94 1.45 -21.91
CA THR A 822 -12.08 1.50 -23.37
C THR A 822 -11.75 2.90 -23.92
N GLU A 823 -12.17 3.95 -23.22
CA GLU A 823 -12.00 5.35 -23.62
C GLU A 823 -10.60 5.92 -23.28
N SER A 824 -9.83 5.25 -22.42
CA SER A 824 -8.44 5.64 -22.15
C SER A 824 -7.56 5.38 -23.38
N PRO A 825 -6.55 6.22 -23.66
CA PRO A 825 -5.67 6.07 -24.81
C PRO A 825 -4.80 4.81 -24.73
N GLY A 826 -4.22 4.42 -25.88
CA GLY A 826 -3.37 3.25 -26.00
C GLY A 826 -4.11 1.97 -26.43
N ALA A 827 -3.33 1.04 -26.98
CA ALA A 827 -3.82 -0.26 -27.43
C ALA A 827 -3.89 -1.27 -26.27
N TYR A 828 -4.84 -2.20 -26.37
CA TYR A 828 -4.86 -3.36 -25.49
C TYR A 828 -3.76 -4.34 -25.86
N VAL A 829 -3.14 -4.93 -24.85
CA VAL A 829 -2.18 -6.01 -24.95
C VAL A 829 -2.69 -7.18 -24.10
N VAL A 830 -2.56 -8.40 -24.62
CA VAL A 830 -2.87 -9.62 -23.88
C VAL A 830 -1.64 -9.99 -23.04
N GLY A 831 -1.79 -10.05 -21.72
CA GLY A 831 -0.74 -10.48 -20.80
C GLY A 831 -0.42 -11.97 -20.96
N GLY A 832 0.73 -12.41 -20.43
CA GLY A 832 1.11 -13.83 -20.44
C GLY A 832 0.15 -14.76 -19.67
N ASP A 833 -0.73 -14.18 -18.85
CA ASP A 833 -1.82 -14.84 -18.14
C ASP A 833 -3.15 -14.84 -18.91
N GLY A 834 -3.16 -14.33 -20.15
CA GLY A 834 -4.35 -14.24 -21.02
C GLY A 834 -5.27 -13.05 -20.72
N GLN A 835 -4.95 -12.19 -19.76
CA GLN A 835 -5.79 -11.03 -19.40
C GLN A 835 -5.49 -9.82 -20.29
N LEU A 836 -6.53 -9.06 -20.64
CA LEU A 836 -6.39 -7.80 -21.37
C LEU A 836 -5.89 -6.69 -20.46
N ARG A 837 -4.90 -5.92 -20.95
CA ARG A 837 -4.24 -4.84 -20.21
C ARG A 837 -3.95 -3.66 -21.11
N LYS A 838 -3.82 -2.46 -20.55
CA LYS A 838 -3.18 -1.31 -21.22
C LYS A 838 -1.97 -0.83 -20.43
N THR A 839 -1.03 -0.20 -21.13
CA THR A 839 0.11 0.49 -20.51
C THR A 839 -0.38 1.66 -19.66
N TYR A 840 0.24 1.84 -18.49
CA TYR A 840 0.02 2.97 -17.59
C TYR A 840 1.36 3.47 -17.10
N ARG A 841 1.66 4.74 -17.33
CA ARG A 841 2.96 5.34 -16.97
C ARG A 841 2.79 6.68 -16.28
N GLY A 842 3.59 6.94 -15.25
CA GLY A 842 3.69 8.25 -14.63
C GLY A 842 4.43 9.23 -15.54
N MET A 843 4.04 10.51 -15.56
CA MET A 843 4.72 11.52 -16.38
C MET A 843 6.20 11.73 -16.01
N GLY A 844 6.63 11.30 -14.82
CA GLY A 844 8.02 11.33 -14.36
C GLY A 844 8.80 10.05 -14.63
N SER A 845 8.25 9.10 -15.40
CA SER A 845 9.00 7.92 -15.84
C SER A 845 9.95 8.27 -16.97
N ILE A 846 11.04 7.51 -17.09
CA ILE A 846 11.99 7.67 -18.20
C ILE A 846 11.28 7.57 -19.54
N ASP A 847 10.38 6.59 -19.72
CA ASP A 847 9.63 6.41 -20.97
C ASP A 847 8.80 7.64 -21.36
N ALA A 848 8.25 8.36 -20.37
CA ALA A 848 7.49 9.58 -20.62
C ALA A 848 8.42 10.77 -20.90
N MET A 849 9.52 10.88 -20.15
CA MET A 849 10.50 11.97 -20.29
C MET A 849 11.34 11.86 -21.58
N GLU A 850 11.62 10.66 -22.06
CA GLU A 850 12.38 10.43 -23.30
C GLU A 850 11.49 10.36 -24.56
N ASP A 851 10.17 10.53 -24.42
CA ASP A 851 9.25 10.49 -25.55
C ASP A 851 9.48 11.69 -26.49
N LYS A 852 10.29 11.45 -27.54
CA LYS A 852 10.64 12.44 -28.56
C LYS A 852 9.45 12.79 -29.46
N LYS A 853 8.43 11.93 -29.56
CA LYS A 853 7.22 12.24 -30.35
C LYS A 853 6.38 13.31 -29.66
N ALA A 854 6.44 13.38 -28.33
CA ALA A 854 5.71 14.35 -27.53
C ALA A 854 6.35 15.77 -27.47
N GLY A 855 7.62 15.91 -27.89
CA GLY A 855 8.40 17.15 -27.74
C GLY A 855 8.12 18.26 -28.76
N GLY A 856 7.25 18.01 -29.76
CA GLY A 856 7.07 18.92 -30.89
C GLY A 856 8.32 18.96 -31.78
N SER A 857 8.13 18.76 -33.09
CA SER A 857 9.21 18.81 -34.07
C SER A 857 9.83 20.21 -34.15
N GLY A 858 10.92 20.43 -33.42
CA GLY A 858 11.87 21.53 -33.64
C GLY A 858 13.22 20.93 -34.01
N ASP A 859 13.64 21.11 -35.25
CA ASP A 859 14.91 20.63 -35.85
C ASP A 859 16.18 21.24 -35.21
N ALA A 860 16.07 21.92 -34.06
CA ALA A 860 17.07 22.85 -33.57
C ALA A 860 18.15 22.26 -32.65
N ASP A 861 18.05 21.00 -32.19
CA ASP A 861 19.18 20.39 -31.49
C ASP A 861 19.18 18.85 -31.50
N LYS A 862 19.58 18.25 -32.63
CA LYS A 862 19.91 16.81 -32.70
C LYS A 862 21.15 16.43 -31.88
N SER A 863 21.82 17.41 -31.25
CA SER A 863 23.01 17.24 -30.41
C SER A 863 22.69 17.16 -28.91
N ALA A 864 21.44 17.40 -28.48
CA ALA A 864 21.04 17.25 -27.08
C ALA A 864 20.54 15.82 -26.79
N ASN A 865 21.14 15.13 -25.82
CA ASN A 865 20.73 13.78 -25.38
C ASN A 865 19.38 13.73 -24.62
N THR A 866 18.72 14.87 -24.37
CA THR A 866 17.53 14.97 -23.50
C THR A 866 16.33 15.55 -24.26
N ALA A 867 15.15 14.92 -24.18
CA ALA A 867 13.92 15.43 -24.80
C ALA A 867 13.28 16.54 -23.95
N LYS A 868 12.93 17.68 -24.57
CA LYS A 868 12.17 18.77 -23.94
C LYS A 868 10.68 18.52 -24.16
N ASN A 869 10.01 17.91 -23.21
CA ASN A 869 8.58 17.57 -23.29
C ASN A 869 7.87 17.80 -21.94
N ALA A 870 6.61 17.41 -21.85
CA ALA A 870 5.79 17.58 -20.65
C ALA A 870 6.36 16.84 -19.43
N GLY A 871 6.92 15.64 -19.65
CA GLY A 871 7.53 14.84 -18.60
C GLY A 871 8.70 15.58 -17.95
N THR A 872 9.64 16.09 -18.74
CA THR A 872 10.80 16.81 -18.19
C THR A 872 10.41 18.16 -17.56
N ALA A 873 9.43 18.87 -18.14
CA ALA A 873 8.97 20.16 -17.62
C ALA A 873 8.26 20.07 -16.26
N ARG A 874 7.46 19.03 -16.05
CA ARG A 874 6.70 18.82 -14.80
C ARG A 874 7.61 18.69 -13.57
N TYR A 875 8.83 18.17 -13.75
CA TYR A 875 9.80 17.89 -12.68
C TYR A 875 11.01 18.83 -12.67
N PHE A 876 10.97 19.91 -13.45
CA PHE A 876 12.05 20.91 -13.56
C PHE A 876 13.39 20.35 -14.08
N SER A 877 13.34 19.35 -14.96
CA SER A 877 14.52 18.62 -15.47
C SER A 877 14.87 18.92 -16.93
N GLU A 878 14.35 20.00 -17.52
CA GLU A 878 14.56 20.30 -18.95
C GLU A 878 16.02 20.62 -19.31
N GLY A 879 16.83 21.00 -18.32
CA GLY A 879 18.26 21.32 -18.46
C GLY A 879 19.22 20.23 -17.97
N ASP A 880 18.69 19.13 -17.43
CA ASP A 880 19.51 18.10 -16.78
C ASP A 880 20.18 17.19 -17.82
N LYS A 881 21.49 16.93 -17.60
CA LYS A 881 22.23 15.94 -18.40
C LYS A 881 21.86 14.49 -18.05
N LEU A 882 21.42 14.26 -16.81
CA LEU A 882 20.98 12.98 -16.30
C LEU A 882 19.55 13.14 -15.78
N LEU A 883 18.61 12.44 -16.40
CA LEU A 883 17.21 12.45 -15.97
C LEU A 883 17.03 11.56 -14.75
N VAL A 884 16.46 12.12 -13.67
CA VAL A 884 16.13 11.37 -12.46
C VAL A 884 14.64 11.01 -12.50
N ALA A 885 14.34 9.72 -12.60
CA ALA A 885 12.96 9.23 -12.64
C ALA A 885 12.23 9.51 -11.32
N GLN A 886 11.01 10.05 -11.42
CA GLN A 886 10.10 10.25 -10.30
C GLN A 886 8.76 9.52 -10.49
N GLY A 887 8.67 8.72 -11.55
CA GLY A 887 7.57 7.81 -11.82
C GLY A 887 8.04 6.53 -12.50
N VAL A 888 7.13 5.56 -12.60
CA VAL A 888 7.37 4.26 -13.23
C VAL A 888 6.38 4.01 -14.36
N SER A 889 6.73 3.06 -15.22
CA SER A 889 5.86 2.53 -16.27
C SER A 889 5.43 1.10 -15.93
N GLY A 890 4.18 0.76 -16.19
CA GLY A 890 3.63 -0.57 -15.96
C GLY A 890 2.39 -0.83 -16.82
N SER A 891 1.57 -1.80 -16.41
CA SER A 891 0.30 -2.11 -17.08
C SER A 891 -0.83 -2.28 -16.06
N VAL A 892 -2.05 -1.99 -16.48
CA VAL A 892 -3.27 -2.12 -15.67
C VAL A 892 -4.28 -2.98 -16.41
N LEU A 893 -5.01 -3.81 -15.66
CA LEU A 893 -6.06 -4.68 -16.20
C LEU A 893 -7.21 -3.88 -16.81
N ASP A 894 -7.81 -4.43 -17.86
CA ASP A 894 -9.01 -3.87 -18.48
C ASP A 894 -10.14 -3.66 -17.46
N ARG A 895 -10.83 -2.53 -17.59
CA ARG A 895 -12.01 -2.18 -16.79
C ARG A 895 -13.23 -1.85 -17.64
N GLY A 896 -13.25 -2.25 -18.92
CA GLY A 896 -14.34 -1.94 -19.83
C GLY A 896 -14.56 -0.43 -20.01
N SER A 897 -15.78 -0.05 -20.36
CA SER A 897 -16.11 1.35 -20.67
C SER A 897 -16.43 2.17 -19.41
N VAL A 898 -15.97 3.43 -19.40
CA VAL A 898 -16.33 4.40 -18.35
C VAL A 898 -17.83 4.65 -18.27
N THR A 899 -18.58 4.38 -19.34
CA THR A 899 -20.06 4.51 -19.38
C THR A 899 -20.79 3.56 -18.44
N LYS A 900 -20.14 2.47 -18.01
CA LYS A 900 -20.63 1.60 -16.92
C LYS A 900 -19.91 1.87 -15.60
N PHE A 901 -18.61 2.09 -15.69
CA PHE A 901 -17.77 2.17 -14.50
C PHE A 901 -17.99 3.45 -13.67
N LEU A 902 -18.18 4.62 -14.30
CA LEU A 902 -18.47 5.86 -13.56
C LEU A 902 -19.86 5.83 -12.89
N PRO A 903 -20.95 5.35 -13.52
CA PRO A 903 -22.21 5.14 -12.82
C PRO A 903 -22.09 4.21 -11.60
N TYR A 904 -21.26 3.17 -11.66
CA TYR A 904 -20.96 2.35 -10.49
C TYR A 904 -20.28 3.16 -9.37
N LEU A 905 -19.26 3.95 -9.69
CA LEU A 905 -18.60 4.81 -8.69
C LEU A 905 -19.58 5.84 -8.12
N MET A 906 -20.43 6.43 -8.96
CA MET A 906 -21.47 7.38 -8.56
C MET A 906 -22.43 6.75 -7.55
N ALA A 907 -23.01 5.59 -7.89
CA ALA A 907 -23.92 4.86 -7.02
C ALA A 907 -23.24 4.46 -5.71
N GLY A 908 -21.99 3.98 -5.76
CA GLY A 908 -21.22 3.63 -4.57
C GLY A 908 -21.02 4.81 -3.62
N VAL A 909 -20.75 6.01 -4.14
CA VAL A 909 -20.64 7.23 -3.33
C VAL A 909 -22.01 7.60 -2.75
N GLN A 910 -23.09 7.53 -3.52
CA GLN A 910 -24.45 7.79 -3.03
C GLN A 910 -24.84 6.85 -1.88
N HIS A 911 -24.57 5.56 -2.01
CA HIS A 911 -24.78 4.59 -0.94
C HIS A 911 -23.94 4.89 0.30
N SER A 912 -22.67 5.27 0.11
CA SER A 912 -21.82 5.62 1.25
C SER A 912 -22.32 6.86 2.00
N LEU A 913 -22.83 7.88 1.30
CA LEU A 913 -23.43 9.06 1.90
C LEU A 913 -24.77 8.74 2.58
N GLN A 914 -25.54 7.82 2.03
CA GLN A 914 -26.76 7.28 2.66
C GLN A 914 -26.42 6.62 3.99
N ASP A 915 -25.41 5.74 4.05
CA ASP A 915 -25.00 5.03 5.27
C ASP A 915 -24.50 5.98 6.36
N VAL A 916 -23.85 7.09 5.97
CA VAL A 916 -23.46 8.18 6.88
C VAL A 916 -24.67 9.03 7.31
N GLY A 917 -25.81 8.93 6.60
CA GLY A 917 -27.03 9.66 6.91
C GLY A 917 -27.08 11.09 6.37
N VAL A 918 -26.35 11.40 5.29
CA VAL A 918 -26.28 12.74 4.68
C VAL A 918 -26.73 12.75 3.22
N GLN A 919 -27.52 13.76 2.85
CA GLN A 919 -28.19 13.82 1.53
C GLN A 919 -27.36 14.50 0.43
N SER A 920 -26.18 15.02 0.73
CA SER A 920 -25.31 15.62 -0.29
C SER A 920 -23.85 15.71 0.15
N VAL A 921 -22.95 15.90 -0.81
CA VAL A 921 -21.53 16.20 -0.56
C VAL A 921 -21.36 17.43 0.34
N THR A 922 -22.19 18.47 0.13
CA THR A 922 -22.17 19.67 0.97
C THR A 922 -22.64 19.38 2.40
N ALA A 923 -23.69 18.58 2.57
CA ALA A 923 -24.17 18.17 3.88
C ALA A 923 -23.13 17.34 4.64
N LEU A 924 -22.45 16.41 3.94
CA LEU A 924 -21.34 15.63 4.48
C LEU A 924 -20.25 16.54 5.06
N GLN A 925 -19.72 17.48 4.26
CA GLN A 925 -18.65 18.37 4.70
C GLN A 925 -19.07 19.27 5.88
N LYS A 926 -20.31 19.77 5.89
CA LYS A 926 -20.85 20.52 7.04
C LYS A 926 -20.99 19.65 8.29
N GLY A 927 -21.44 18.41 8.14
CA GLY A 927 -21.56 17.44 9.23
C GLY A 927 -20.20 17.07 9.83
N VAL A 928 -19.15 17.00 8.99
CA VAL A 928 -17.78 16.78 9.43
C VAL A 928 -17.26 17.95 10.27
N LEU A 929 -17.45 19.19 9.80
CA LEU A 929 -16.98 20.39 10.50
C LEU A 929 -17.72 20.66 11.82
N SER A 930 -19.01 20.34 11.89
CA SER A 930 -19.81 20.44 13.12
C SER A 930 -19.53 19.31 14.11
N GLY A 931 -18.80 18.27 13.69
CA GLY A 931 -18.52 17.09 14.50
C GLY A 931 -19.69 16.10 14.59
N ASP A 932 -20.72 16.26 13.77
CA ASP A 932 -21.86 15.34 13.66
C ASP A 932 -21.47 14.05 12.95
N VAL A 933 -20.65 14.14 11.91
CA VAL A 933 -20.04 12.98 11.26
C VAL A 933 -18.84 12.55 12.09
N ARG A 934 -18.84 11.27 12.49
CA ARG A 934 -17.86 10.68 13.39
C ARG A 934 -16.96 9.71 12.64
N PHE A 935 -15.77 9.51 13.17
CA PHE A 935 -14.74 8.68 12.56
C PHE A 935 -14.22 7.67 13.56
N GLU A 936 -13.48 6.68 13.05
CA GLU A 936 -12.75 5.71 13.86
C GLU A 936 -11.42 5.39 13.20
N PHE A 937 -10.37 5.17 14.01
CA PHE A 937 -9.09 4.70 13.48
C PHE A 937 -9.18 3.25 13.03
N ARG A 938 -8.38 2.91 12.02
CA ARG A 938 -8.15 1.52 11.61
C ARG A 938 -6.70 1.17 11.84
N THR A 939 -6.47 0.40 12.90
CA THR A 939 -5.22 -0.35 13.05
C THR A 939 -5.02 -1.27 11.84
N ALA A 940 -3.80 -1.73 11.61
CA ALA A 940 -3.52 -2.70 10.54
C ALA A 940 -4.45 -3.93 10.60
N SER A 941 -4.80 -4.36 11.82
CA SER A 941 -5.75 -5.45 12.07
C SER A 941 -7.18 -5.10 11.62
N ALA A 942 -7.68 -3.91 11.96
CA ALA A 942 -8.99 -3.43 11.49
C ALA A 942 -9.01 -3.20 9.97
N GLN A 943 -7.85 -2.89 9.37
CA GLN A 943 -7.69 -2.83 7.93
C GLN A 943 -7.86 -4.20 7.27
N ALA A 944 -7.17 -5.21 7.81
CA ALA A 944 -7.28 -6.60 7.38
C ALA A 944 -8.69 -7.16 7.60
N GLU A 945 -9.31 -6.86 8.74
CA GLU A 945 -10.67 -7.30 9.09
C GLU A 945 -11.71 -6.77 8.11
N GLY A 946 -11.64 -5.47 7.77
CA GLY A 946 -12.55 -4.87 6.80
C GLY A 946 -12.23 -5.25 5.35
N GLY A 947 -11.15 -5.98 5.11
CA GLY A 947 -10.85 -6.62 3.83
C GLY A 947 -11.60 -7.94 3.64
N ILE A 948 -11.45 -8.55 2.47
CA ILE A 948 -11.97 -9.92 2.25
C ILE A 948 -11.07 -10.89 3.00
N GLN A 949 -11.62 -11.60 3.97
CA GLN A 949 -10.91 -12.59 4.77
C GLN A 949 -11.69 -13.91 4.90
N GLY A 950 -10.99 -15.01 5.17
CA GLY A 950 -11.61 -16.31 5.47
C GLY A 950 -12.18 -17.11 4.29
N MET A 951 -11.97 -16.67 3.03
CA MET A 951 -12.51 -17.32 1.83
C MET A 951 -11.41 -17.93 0.94
N ILE A 952 -11.69 -19.08 0.30
CA ILE A 952 -10.81 -19.72 -0.71
C ILE A 952 -11.40 -19.46 -2.09
N GLY A 953 -10.71 -18.66 -2.91
CA GLY A 953 -11.16 -18.32 -4.26
C GLY A 953 -12.31 -17.32 -4.26
N VAL A 954 -11.98 -16.02 -4.27
CA VAL A 954 -12.98 -14.96 -4.33
C VAL A 954 -12.90 -14.27 -5.68
N GLU A 955 -14.00 -14.34 -6.43
CA GLU A 955 -14.19 -13.46 -7.58
C GLU A 955 -14.73 -12.12 -7.07
N LYS A 956 -13.88 -11.09 -7.11
CA LYS A 956 -14.28 -9.74 -6.71
C LYS A 956 -14.97 -9.03 -7.89
N LYS A 957 -16.21 -9.43 -8.16
CA LYS A 957 -17.06 -8.79 -9.18
C LYS A 957 -17.77 -7.56 -8.61
N LEU A 958 -17.23 -6.38 -8.89
CA LEU A 958 -17.70 -5.13 -8.29
C LEU A 958 -18.91 -4.49 -8.98
N TYR A 959 -19.08 -4.74 -10.28
CA TYR A 959 -20.17 -4.19 -11.09
C TYR A 959 -20.43 -5.07 -12.32
N SER A 960 -21.57 -4.87 -12.99
CA SER A 960 -22.04 -5.63 -14.17
C SER A 960 -22.39 -4.72 -15.35
#